data_AF-A0AAD0AAG3-F1
#
_entry.id   AF-A0AAD0AAG3-F1
#
_cell.length_a   1.000
_cell.length_b   1.000
_cell.length_c   1.000
_cell.angle_alpha   90.00
_cell.angle_beta   90.00
_cell.angle_gamma   90.00
#
_symmetry.space_group_name_H-M   'P 1'
#
loop_
_entity.id
_entity.type
_entity.pdbx_description
1 polymer ?
#
loop_
_entity_poly.entity_id
_entity_poly.type
_entity_poly.pdbx_seq_one_letter_code
_entity_poly.pdbx_strand_id
1 'polypeptide(L)'
;MVTLFHPQPGNIPVTAGSGAVLADSGVRPNWLLEHGEDSAVQIATGNLMRDFAAVTGRTQRRANLIDEGSPTICLGTLGHSSWINSAVRNDQLDLTPLEDPQGEYRWEGFTLQVVDGTLYVVGTDRRGTIYGIYALSRAIGISPLHWWGNVPVRHHERICLPGDLRVFDWPSVKYRGFFINDEEELDDWARLHTPDGTIGPTTYEKVFDLILRLGGNYLWPAMHVNAFNADPRNGRLAQSMGVVIGSSHCDMLLRSNQHEWDPWVASQGGHVDYDYSLPGRNRDMIRRYWSQSVDMNRNYEVTWTLGMRGIHDTGLTTRAIDEDPNLDRKDRLQARVDLLGRVIHDQRSILRQHLGRPPQEVPQLFIPYKEVLPLYDAGLDLPEDVTIMWVNDNYGYMRRFPNQAERARSGGNGVYYHSSYWAPPRTSYRCTSSTPLTLMNDQLGKCWNRGIRRVWVDNLGAIKRLELEGSYFLHLAWNADKDHHSLSARDFVASWFDQTFADKRGSEAADLCMSYYRINNQTKIEHLHEDSFTQTGYDDEAGGRLAALRELAERSHNLGRSMKPEFREAYRSLVDLKIAMAYYVNAQFYHADRSRLEAARGALPAADRQMRISHLFQGMIRALLHWYNRELAQGDWDGILTPNRFPPPTLPQYPACRPVKVQPDQGLILTPQGAEESLKVPGNNNHARLVFDPYGIFDQWFDLDLMGSSAQEVRICADQDWIRLPEEERVVKDEWRIHVQVDNASTRAGRQGTLTIFTRPCNPEATEKAWSTPIRVDVLVGKDPRLEEGFTGYVEADGHISMDPSRGHANSDLTKATTWLATQDLGRFGSDLMQTRGWSDPDSGSGACLSLDFWLKTPGRHHLEVHRMPTLNSRGRIRLRVSLDGNRGEILESPTTDEFRGNWQETIVYNAEQLTMILPYLEAGPHQLQLIAVDDSFGIDKVVINTGRERPSRLGPAFSTWVGDGRTSKGADNGNSHTSHIDIDQTSNQITDHQPTPTTDALDRPLRNLAIEDYGIDPGHTPDEPVPYFDRDYWLHGGLYTRPKLVWPAGHQHEQKLSQNNDASKTSERIYLETADCLRQDENAWLSQDGPQNGKPRKGCWVPTDAPIYSGRGLAMRAEPRQQLWPDPGRAPGMNLAFRVGRPGNYGIWLLAQFASDLEDSCHLILDGQPLAPAQLFPRGGRLMTFATEHVWGWSEMTAVQLTGGRHVLTLEPERAGMRIARVYLACDGSRPPLDGQWPR
;
A
#
# COMPACT_ATOMS: atom_id res chain seq x y z
N MET A 1 23.11 -27.03 -15.06
CA MET A 1 23.18 -25.62 -15.49
C MET A 1 22.73 -24.77 -14.31
N VAL A 2 23.36 -23.62 -14.05
CA VAL A 2 23.06 -22.79 -12.87
C VAL A 2 22.69 -21.38 -13.35
N THR A 3 21.47 -20.94 -13.05
CA THR A 3 21.01 -19.56 -13.29
C THR A 3 21.44 -18.66 -12.13
N LEU A 4 22.09 -17.54 -12.42
CA LEU A 4 22.67 -16.60 -11.45
C LEU A 4 21.69 -15.51 -11.02
N PHE A 5 20.73 -15.13 -11.87
CA PHE A 5 19.66 -14.19 -11.51
C PHE A 5 18.45 -14.89 -10.85
N HIS A 6 18.75 -15.87 -9.98
CA HIS A 6 17.80 -16.68 -9.20
C HIS A 6 17.92 -16.33 -7.70
N PRO A 7 16.94 -16.67 -6.84
CA PRO A 7 17.11 -16.71 -5.39
C PRO A 7 17.68 -18.04 -4.90
N GLN A 8 17.62 -19.10 -5.71
CA GLN A 8 18.37 -20.33 -5.49
C GLN A 8 19.43 -20.51 -6.60
N PRO A 9 20.43 -19.63 -6.79
CA PRO A 9 21.61 -19.98 -7.56
C PRO A 9 22.44 -20.98 -6.78
N GLY A 10 23.23 -21.78 -7.49
CA GLY A 10 24.53 -22.16 -6.93
C GLY A 10 25.34 -20.88 -6.79
N ASN A 11 25.43 -20.33 -5.57
CA ASN A 11 26.36 -19.24 -5.24
C ASN A 11 27.72 -19.59 -5.86
N ILE A 12 28.24 -18.75 -6.77
CA ILE A 12 29.61 -18.91 -7.26
C ILE A 12 30.51 -18.84 -6.02
N PRO A 13 31.22 -19.91 -5.63
CA PRO A 13 31.77 -20.01 -4.29
C PRO A 13 33.11 -19.27 -4.25
N VAL A 14 33.05 -17.95 -4.07
CA VAL A 14 34.19 -17.00 -4.11
C VAL A 14 35.26 -17.26 -3.02
N THR A 15 34.99 -18.15 -2.07
CA THR A 15 35.92 -18.60 -1.03
C THR A 15 36.22 -20.11 -1.12
N ALA A 16 36.22 -20.68 -2.34
CA ALA A 16 36.65 -22.06 -2.56
C ALA A 16 38.07 -22.31 -2.02
N GLY A 17 38.24 -23.37 -1.22
CA GLY A 17 39.54 -23.70 -0.59
C GLY A 17 40.64 -24.03 -1.60
N SER A 18 40.27 -24.46 -2.80
CA SER A 18 41.12 -24.72 -3.95
C SER A 18 40.40 -24.27 -5.23
N GLY A 19 41.07 -23.56 -6.12
CA GLY A 19 40.48 -23.01 -7.34
C GLY A 19 41.35 -21.95 -8.02
N ALA A 20 40.79 -21.27 -9.02
CA ALA A 20 41.42 -20.13 -9.67
C ALA A 20 41.31 -18.88 -8.77
N VAL A 21 42.45 -18.43 -8.27
CA VAL A 21 42.58 -17.24 -7.42
C VAL A 21 42.58 -16.00 -8.31
N LEU A 22 41.60 -15.10 -8.16
CA LEU A 22 41.49 -13.85 -8.92
C LEU A 22 42.07 -12.64 -8.16
N ALA A 23 42.06 -12.70 -6.83
CA ALA A 23 42.72 -11.72 -5.95
C ALA A 23 43.17 -12.40 -4.66
N ASP A 24 44.28 -11.94 -4.08
CA ASP A 24 44.88 -12.48 -2.85
C ASP A 24 45.80 -11.43 -2.20
N SER A 25 46.47 -11.76 -1.09
CA SER A 25 47.31 -10.88 -0.27
C SER A 25 48.62 -10.36 -0.91
N GLY A 26 48.66 -10.20 -2.24
CA GLY A 26 49.77 -9.63 -3.01
C GLY A 26 49.45 -9.44 -4.50
N VAL A 27 48.54 -10.26 -5.01
CA VAL A 27 48.21 -10.42 -6.44
C VAL A 27 47.14 -9.42 -6.91
N ARG A 28 47.13 -9.14 -8.22
CA ARG A 28 46.14 -8.31 -8.94
C ARG A 28 45.80 -8.99 -10.28
N PRO A 29 44.54 -9.06 -10.72
CA PRO A 29 44.23 -9.70 -11.99
C PRO A 29 44.63 -8.86 -13.21
N ASN A 30 45.10 -9.53 -14.26
CA ASN A 30 45.24 -9.01 -15.62
C ASN A 30 43.83 -8.81 -16.21
N TRP A 31 43.35 -7.56 -16.24
CA TRP A 31 42.08 -7.19 -16.85
C TRP A 31 42.23 -7.04 -18.38
N LEU A 32 41.70 -8.01 -19.14
CA LEU A 32 41.69 -7.97 -20.61
C LEU A 32 40.29 -7.61 -21.14
N LEU A 33 40.22 -6.50 -21.87
CA LEU A 33 39.04 -6.04 -22.62
C LEU A 33 39.52 -5.37 -23.91
N GLU A 34 38.88 -5.68 -25.03
CA GLU A 34 39.24 -5.16 -26.36
C GLU A 34 38.99 -3.63 -26.43
N HIS A 35 39.88 -2.85 -27.05
CA HIS A 35 39.69 -1.39 -27.12
C HIS A 35 38.47 -1.00 -27.98
N GLY A 36 38.08 -1.86 -28.93
CA GLY A 36 36.93 -1.67 -29.81
C GLY A 36 35.57 -2.07 -29.22
N GLU A 37 35.47 -2.41 -27.93
CA GLU A 37 34.20 -2.86 -27.33
C GLU A 37 33.18 -1.73 -27.10
N ASP A 38 31.90 -2.10 -27.06
CA ASP A 38 30.77 -1.17 -26.82
C ASP A 38 30.96 -0.41 -25.49
N SER A 39 30.62 0.88 -25.49
CA SER A 39 30.81 1.77 -24.35
C SER A 39 30.12 1.28 -23.07
N ALA A 40 29.01 0.57 -23.19
CA ALA A 40 28.29 -0.02 -22.06
C ALA A 40 29.09 -1.15 -21.40
N VAL A 41 29.75 -2.00 -22.20
CA VAL A 41 30.68 -3.03 -21.70
C VAL A 41 31.90 -2.37 -21.06
N GLN A 42 32.42 -1.29 -21.64
CA GLN A 42 33.55 -0.56 -21.05
C GLN A 42 33.20 0.09 -19.71
N ILE A 43 31.98 0.65 -19.57
CA ILE A 43 31.47 1.23 -18.33
C ILE A 43 31.21 0.15 -17.28
N ALA A 44 30.52 -0.95 -17.63
CA ALA A 44 30.27 -2.05 -16.70
C ALA A 44 31.58 -2.69 -16.22
N THR A 45 32.58 -2.86 -17.09
CA THR A 45 33.93 -3.30 -16.69
C THR A 45 34.58 -2.31 -15.73
N GLY A 46 34.38 -1.00 -15.94
CA GLY A 46 34.80 0.04 -15.00
C GLY A 46 34.09 -0.03 -13.65
N ASN A 47 32.81 -0.40 -13.61
CA ASN A 47 32.07 -0.66 -12.36
C ASN A 47 32.64 -1.88 -11.65
N LEU A 48 32.82 -3.01 -12.34
CA LEU A 48 33.41 -4.22 -11.77
C LEU A 48 34.85 -4.01 -11.25
N MET A 49 35.66 -3.19 -11.91
CA MET A 49 36.99 -2.81 -11.42
C MET A 49 36.93 -1.94 -10.15
N ARG A 50 35.88 -1.13 -9.95
CA ARG A 50 35.62 -0.40 -8.70
C ARG A 50 35.08 -1.33 -7.62
N ASP A 51 34.17 -2.22 -7.97
CA ASP A 51 33.57 -3.23 -7.10
C ASP A 51 34.66 -4.14 -6.49
N PHE A 52 35.56 -4.70 -7.32
CA PHE A 52 36.74 -5.43 -6.86
C PHE A 52 37.62 -4.57 -5.94
N ALA A 53 37.81 -3.28 -6.24
CA ALA A 53 38.63 -2.41 -5.41
C ALA A 53 38.01 -2.10 -4.04
N ALA A 54 36.69 -2.03 -3.95
CA ALA A 54 35.96 -1.89 -2.69
C ALA A 54 35.98 -3.20 -1.88
N VAL A 55 35.75 -4.34 -2.54
CA VAL A 55 35.75 -5.68 -1.92
C VAL A 55 37.12 -6.07 -1.37
N THR A 56 38.21 -5.81 -2.09
CA THR A 56 39.57 -6.25 -1.66
C THR A 56 40.47 -5.11 -1.15
N GLY A 57 39.93 -3.90 -0.95
CA GLY A 57 40.69 -2.71 -0.57
C GLY A 57 41.83 -2.29 -1.52
N ARG A 58 41.79 -2.70 -2.80
CA ARG A 58 42.93 -2.58 -3.74
C ARG A 58 42.50 -2.00 -5.09
N THR A 59 42.97 -0.79 -5.41
CA THR A 59 42.70 -0.10 -6.68
C THR A 59 43.08 -0.94 -7.90
N GLN A 60 42.11 -1.32 -8.72
CA GLN A 60 42.32 -2.06 -9.97
C GLN A 60 42.81 -1.15 -11.12
N ARG A 61 43.48 -1.72 -12.13
CA ARG A 61 43.94 -1.04 -13.37
C ARG A 61 43.93 -2.02 -14.53
N ARG A 62 43.66 -1.57 -15.77
CA ARG A 62 43.79 -2.41 -16.97
C ARG A 62 45.26 -2.76 -17.21
N ALA A 63 45.52 -3.95 -17.75
CA ALA A 63 46.86 -4.43 -18.03
C ALA A 63 47.38 -3.86 -19.37
N ASN A 64 48.51 -3.14 -19.34
CA ASN A 64 49.19 -2.70 -20.57
C ASN A 64 50.13 -3.79 -21.15
N LEU A 65 50.53 -4.73 -20.29
CA LEU A 65 51.27 -5.96 -20.56
C LEU A 65 50.72 -7.01 -19.60
N ILE A 66 50.67 -8.28 -20.01
CA ILE A 66 50.27 -9.38 -19.12
C ILE A 66 51.40 -9.67 -18.14
N ASP A 67 51.10 -9.67 -16.84
CA ASP A 67 51.99 -10.23 -15.82
C ASP A 67 51.76 -11.74 -15.75
N GLU A 68 52.76 -12.53 -16.15
CA GLU A 68 52.71 -13.99 -16.21
C GLU A 68 52.53 -14.66 -14.82
N GLY A 69 52.80 -13.92 -13.73
CA GLY A 69 52.54 -14.38 -12.36
C GLY A 69 51.14 -14.07 -11.83
N SER A 70 50.31 -13.36 -12.61
CA SER A 70 49.00 -12.86 -12.17
C SER A 70 47.82 -13.51 -12.93
N PRO A 71 46.69 -13.76 -12.26
CA PRO A 71 45.52 -14.39 -12.87
C PRO A 71 44.87 -13.47 -13.90
N THR A 72 44.20 -14.04 -14.90
CA THR A 72 43.60 -13.26 -15.99
C THR A 72 42.08 -13.26 -15.89
N ILE A 73 41.47 -12.08 -16.07
CA ILE A 73 40.03 -11.93 -16.28
C ILE A 73 39.86 -11.35 -17.69
N CYS A 74 39.33 -12.17 -18.60
CA CYS A 74 39.05 -11.80 -19.98
C CYS A 74 37.55 -11.52 -20.14
N LEU A 75 37.20 -10.30 -20.53
CA LEU A 75 35.82 -9.85 -20.69
C LEU A 75 35.57 -9.43 -22.13
N GLY A 76 34.35 -9.66 -22.61
CA GLY A 76 33.91 -9.10 -23.89
C GLY A 76 32.76 -9.85 -24.54
N THR A 77 32.19 -9.19 -25.53
CA THR A 77 31.11 -9.69 -26.37
C THR A 77 31.67 -10.61 -27.45
N LEU A 78 30.93 -11.69 -27.74
CA LEU A 78 31.24 -12.61 -28.83
C LEU A 78 31.32 -11.86 -30.17
N GLY A 79 32.26 -12.25 -31.03
CA GLY A 79 32.55 -11.53 -32.28
C GLY A 79 33.45 -10.31 -32.09
N HIS A 80 33.37 -9.58 -30.97
CA HIS A 80 34.15 -8.36 -30.74
C HIS A 80 35.56 -8.61 -30.16
N SER A 81 35.70 -9.53 -29.19
CA SER A 81 36.98 -9.78 -28.50
C SER A 81 37.85 -10.79 -29.24
N SER A 82 39.07 -10.38 -29.64
CA SER A 82 40.01 -11.22 -30.39
C SER A 82 40.47 -12.47 -29.62
N TRP A 83 40.64 -12.36 -28.30
CA TRP A 83 41.00 -13.47 -27.41
C TRP A 83 39.84 -14.47 -27.25
N ILE A 84 38.62 -13.98 -26.96
CA ILE A 84 37.43 -14.83 -26.78
C ILE A 84 37.12 -15.58 -28.08
N ASN A 85 37.11 -14.88 -29.22
CA ASN A 85 36.91 -15.49 -30.54
C ASN A 85 37.94 -16.59 -30.84
N SER A 86 39.16 -16.50 -30.28
CA SER A 86 40.20 -17.51 -30.48
C SER A 86 40.04 -18.70 -29.53
N ALA A 87 39.70 -18.47 -28.25
CA ALA A 87 39.39 -19.53 -27.31
C ALA A 87 38.18 -20.37 -27.74
N VAL A 88 37.13 -19.74 -28.29
CA VAL A 88 35.96 -20.45 -28.85
C VAL A 88 36.36 -21.28 -30.09
N ARG A 89 37.12 -20.71 -31.03
CA ARG A 89 37.58 -21.44 -32.24
C ARG A 89 38.59 -22.57 -31.99
N ASN A 90 39.17 -22.62 -30.78
CA ASN A 90 40.11 -23.65 -30.35
C ASN A 90 39.45 -24.71 -29.44
N ASP A 91 38.11 -24.74 -29.36
CA ASP A 91 37.33 -25.59 -28.46
C ASP A 91 37.66 -25.42 -26.95
N GLN A 92 38.27 -24.30 -26.56
CA GLN A 92 38.59 -23.97 -25.16
C GLN A 92 37.39 -23.35 -24.42
N LEU A 93 36.46 -22.73 -25.15
CA LEU A 93 35.21 -22.18 -24.62
C LEU A 93 34.01 -22.76 -25.39
N ASP A 94 33.37 -23.76 -24.81
CA ASP A 94 32.06 -24.25 -25.25
C ASP A 94 30.97 -23.25 -24.83
N LEU A 95 30.27 -22.69 -25.84
CA LEU A 95 29.17 -21.73 -25.71
C LEU A 95 27.81 -22.32 -26.12
N THR A 96 27.74 -23.57 -26.54
CA THR A 96 26.51 -24.20 -27.03
C THR A 96 25.35 -24.22 -26.01
N PRO A 97 25.58 -24.23 -24.69
CA PRO A 97 24.50 -23.98 -23.72
C PRO A 97 23.77 -22.63 -23.84
N LEU A 98 24.32 -21.64 -24.56
CA LEU A 98 23.69 -20.34 -24.84
C LEU A 98 22.91 -20.31 -26.17
N GLU A 99 22.90 -21.40 -26.92
CA GLU A 99 22.12 -21.52 -28.16
C GLU A 99 20.64 -21.87 -27.85
N ASP A 100 19.75 -21.44 -28.73
CA ASP A 100 18.36 -21.91 -28.76
C ASP A 100 18.23 -23.23 -29.55
N PRO A 101 17.05 -23.88 -29.60
CA PRO A 101 16.86 -25.11 -30.38
C PRO A 101 16.96 -24.95 -31.91
N GLN A 102 17.25 -23.74 -32.41
CA GLN A 102 17.51 -23.44 -33.81
C GLN A 102 19.02 -23.25 -34.08
N GLY A 103 19.86 -23.16 -33.04
CA GLY A 103 21.30 -22.90 -33.13
C GLY A 103 21.66 -21.42 -33.09
N GLU A 104 20.71 -20.53 -32.79
CA GLU A 104 20.96 -19.10 -32.67
C GLU A 104 21.29 -18.73 -31.22
N TYR A 105 22.22 -17.79 -31.02
CA TYR A 105 22.58 -17.35 -29.68
C TYR A 105 21.46 -16.57 -29.01
N ARG A 106 21.13 -16.96 -27.76
CA ARG A 106 20.06 -16.34 -26.98
C ARG A 106 20.37 -14.89 -26.65
N TRP A 107 19.40 -14.02 -26.92
CA TRP A 107 19.39 -12.61 -26.53
C TRP A 107 19.79 -12.42 -25.07
N GLU A 108 20.74 -11.52 -24.82
CA GLU A 108 21.28 -11.19 -23.49
C GLU A 108 21.84 -12.39 -22.70
N GLY A 109 22.10 -13.52 -23.38
CA GLY A 109 22.73 -14.70 -22.80
C GLY A 109 24.21 -14.49 -22.51
N PHE A 110 24.70 -15.08 -21.43
CA PHE A 110 26.08 -14.91 -21.00
C PHE A 110 26.64 -16.13 -20.26
N THR A 111 27.96 -16.19 -20.16
CA THR A 111 28.67 -17.26 -19.46
C THR A 111 29.85 -16.74 -18.63
N LEU A 112 30.07 -17.41 -17.50
CA LEU A 112 31.30 -17.32 -16.71
C LEU A 112 31.97 -18.70 -16.75
N GLN A 113 33.17 -18.78 -17.32
CA GLN A 113 33.93 -20.03 -17.40
C GLN A 113 35.37 -19.83 -16.93
N VAL A 114 35.87 -20.74 -16.09
CA VAL A 114 37.29 -20.81 -15.72
C VAL A 114 37.96 -21.87 -16.58
N VAL A 115 39.01 -21.47 -17.31
CA VAL A 115 39.79 -22.34 -18.20
C VAL A 115 41.27 -21.98 -18.04
N ASP A 116 42.12 -22.97 -17.74
CA ASP A 116 43.56 -22.80 -17.52
C ASP A 116 43.94 -21.65 -16.55
N GLY A 117 43.10 -21.44 -15.51
CA GLY A 117 43.27 -20.37 -14.51
C GLY A 117 42.82 -18.97 -14.96
N THR A 118 42.36 -18.81 -16.20
CA THR A 118 41.74 -17.58 -16.70
C THR A 118 40.23 -17.63 -16.48
N LEU A 119 39.64 -16.57 -15.92
CA LEU A 119 38.19 -16.36 -15.93
C LEU A 119 37.79 -15.66 -17.23
N TYR A 120 36.90 -16.28 -18.00
CA TYR A 120 36.23 -15.69 -19.14
C TYR A 120 34.82 -15.24 -18.74
N VAL A 121 34.48 -13.98 -19.07
CA VAL A 121 33.16 -13.38 -18.89
C VAL A 121 32.65 -12.96 -20.27
N VAL A 122 31.79 -13.78 -20.87
CA VAL A 122 31.41 -13.66 -22.29
C VAL A 122 29.91 -13.46 -22.44
N GLY A 123 29.53 -12.44 -23.21
CA GLY A 123 28.14 -12.24 -23.65
C GLY A 123 27.93 -12.61 -25.11
N THR A 124 26.71 -13.05 -25.44
CA THR A 124 26.20 -13.19 -26.81
C THR A 124 26.00 -11.83 -27.49
N ASP A 125 25.61 -10.83 -26.70
CA ASP A 125 25.52 -9.42 -27.08
C ASP A 125 26.07 -8.51 -25.96
N ARG A 126 26.10 -7.19 -26.22
CA ARG A 126 26.65 -6.18 -25.30
C ARG A 126 26.04 -6.23 -23.90
N ARG A 127 24.74 -6.54 -23.77
CA ARG A 127 24.06 -6.62 -22.47
C ARG A 127 24.26 -7.98 -21.81
N GLY A 128 24.35 -9.06 -22.58
CA GLY A 128 24.87 -10.35 -22.07
C GLY A 128 26.21 -10.16 -21.35
N THR A 129 27.16 -9.45 -21.96
CA THR A 129 28.47 -9.18 -21.35
C THR A 129 28.33 -8.37 -20.05
N ILE A 130 27.43 -7.40 -20.02
CA ILE A 130 27.11 -6.58 -18.82
C ILE A 130 26.49 -7.43 -17.70
N TYR A 131 25.62 -8.40 -18.01
CA TYR A 131 25.06 -9.30 -16.99
C TYR A 131 26.07 -10.30 -16.45
N GLY A 132 26.99 -10.82 -17.29
CA GLY A 132 28.12 -11.61 -16.80
C GLY A 132 29.02 -10.81 -15.86
N ILE A 133 29.27 -9.55 -16.20
CA ILE A 133 30.02 -8.60 -15.36
C ILE A 133 29.31 -8.36 -14.01
N TYR A 134 28.01 -8.05 -14.01
CA TYR A 134 27.29 -7.76 -12.76
C TYR A 134 26.94 -9.03 -11.95
N ALA A 135 26.85 -10.20 -12.57
CA ALA A 135 26.73 -11.47 -11.85
C ALA A 135 28.04 -11.81 -11.11
N LEU A 136 29.21 -11.54 -11.71
CA LEU A 136 30.50 -11.63 -10.99
C LEU A 136 30.58 -10.62 -9.84
N SER A 137 30.15 -9.37 -10.07
CA SER A 137 30.07 -8.33 -9.04
C SER A 137 29.20 -8.77 -7.84
N ARG A 138 28.02 -9.33 -8.11
CA ARG A 138 27.14 -9.88 -7.07
C ARG A 138 27.80 -11.04 -6.33
N ALA A 139 28.46 -11.95 -7.05
CA ALA A 139 29.16 -13.10 -6.45
C ALA A 139 30.30 -12.70 -5.50
N ILE A 140 31.06 -11.65 -5.82
CA ILE A 140 32.13 -11.13 -4.94
C ILE A 140 31.59 -10.31 -3.74
N GLY A 141 30.27 -10.16 -3.61
CA GLY A 141 29.64 -9.58 -2.42
C GLY A 141 29.10 -8.16 -2.57
N ILE A 142 28.96 -7.61 -3.78
CA ILE A 142 28.28 -6.33 -4.01
C ILE A 142 26.77 -6.56 -4.18
N SER A 143 25.96 -5.99 -3.29
CA SER A 143 24.51 -5.95 -3.50
C SER A 143 24.15 -5.03 -4.68
N PRO A 144 23.17 -5.37 -5.53
CA PRO A 144 22.55 -4.41 -6.45
C PRO A 144 22.12 -3.11 -5.74
N LEU A 145 21.72 -3.22 -4.47
CA LEU A 145 21.27 -2.11 -3.62
C LEU A 145 22.42 -1.41 -2.86
N HIS A 146 23.69 -1.63 -3.21
CA HIS A 146 24.85 -0.99 -2.56
C HIS A 146 24.72 0.54 -2.47
N TRP A 147 24.24 1.20 -3.54
CA TRP A 147 23.95 2.64 -3.53
C TRP A 147 22.53 2.93 -3.03
N TRP A 148 21.51 2.42 -3.73
CA TRP A 148 20.10 2.74 -3.45
C TRP A 148 19.61 2.35 -2.05
N GLY A 149 20.13 1.28 -1.46
CA GLY A 149 19.80 0.81 -0.10
C GLY A 149 20.92 1.00 0.92
N ASN A 150 21.98 1.75 0.57
CA ASN A 150 23.19 1.95 1.38
C ASN A 150 23.84 0.65 1.87
N VAL A 151 23.67 -0.45 1.14
CA VAL A 151 24.07 -1.79 1.60
C VAL A 151 25.60 -1.90 1.66
N PRO A 152 26.20 -2.19 2.84
CA PRO A 152 27.65 -2.27 3.00
C PRO A 152 28.32 -3.27 2.05
N VAL A 153 29.49 -2.88 1.53
CA VAL A 153 30.36 -3.77 0.74
C VAL A 153 30.98 -4.84 1.63
N ARG A 154 30.85 -6.10 1.24
CA ARG A 154 31.53 -7.22 1.91
C ARG A 154 33.02 -7.19 1.59
N HIS A 155 33.89 -7.13 2.60
CA HIS A 155 35.34 -7.20 2.39
C HIS A 155 35.81 -8.66 2.27
N HIS A 156 36.62 -8.94 1.24
CA HIS A 156 37.24 -10.24 0.99
C HIS A 156 38.74 -10.07 0.73
N GLU A 157 39.58 -10.65 1.60
CA GLU A 157 41.05 -10.63 1.44
C GLU A 157 41.52 -11.46 0.22
N ARG A 158 40.73 -12.48 -0.15
CA ARG A 158 40.99 -13.44 -1.22
C ARG A 158 39.70 -13.75 -1.98
N ILE A 159 39.79 -13.76 -3.30
CA ILE A 159 38.71 -14.10 -4.25
C ILE A 159 39.19 -15.33 -5.03
N CYS A 160 38.52 -16.47 -4.87
CA CYS A 160 38.91 -17.76 -5.44
C CYS A 160 37.68 -18.49 -5.99
N LEU A 161 37.65 -18.78 -7.30
CA LEU A 161 36.53 -19.47 -7.97
C LEU A 161 36.89 -20.93 -8.25
N PRO A 162 35.92 -21.86 -8.41
CA PRO A 162 36.20 -23.23 -8.85
C PRO A 162 37.01 -23.26 -10.14
N GLY A 163 38.00 -24.15 -10.23
CA GLY A 163 38.86 -24.30 -11.41
C GLY A 163 38.13 -24.85 -12.65
N ASP A 164 36.95 -25.42 -12.42
CA ASP A 164 36.03 -26.04 -13.37
C ASP A 164 34.70 -25.26 -13.46
N LEU A 165 34.66 -24.03 -12.97
CA LEU A 165 33.45 -23.20 -13.00
C LEU A 165 32.95 -23.04 -14.44
N ARG A 166 31.71 -23.49 -14.71
CA ARG A 166 30.99 -23.26 -15.97
C ARG A 166 29.56 -22.85 -15.68
N VAL A 167 29.22 -21.59 -15.92
CA VAL A 167 27.89 -21.03 -15.65
C VAL A 167 27.31 -20.39 -16.90
N PHE A 168 25.99 -20.52 -17.09
CA PHE A 168 25.26 -20.09 -18.29
C PHE A 168 23.89 -19.58 -17.85
N ASP A 169 23.51 -18.38 -18.30
CA ASP A 169 22.23 -17.76 -17.94
C ASP A 169 21.78 -16.79 -19.03
N TRP A 170 20.46 -16.57 -19.14
CA TRP A 170 19.81 -15.67 -20.11
C TRP A 170 18.41 -15.30 -19.60
N PRO A 171 17.85 -14.14 -20.00
CA PRO A 171 16.51 -13.74 -19.58
C PRO A 171 15.39 -14.42 -20.37
N SER A 172 14.26 -14.64 -19.69
CA SER A 172 13.00 -15.10 -20.31
C SER A 172 12.28 -13.99 -21.08
N VAL A 173 12.17 -12.80 -20.50
CA VAL A 173 11.47 -11.64 -21.09
C VAL A 173 12.47 -10.71 -21.78
N LYS A 174 12.19 -10.35 -23.05
CA LYS A 174 13.15 -9.60 -23.88
C LYS A 174 13.42 -8.17 -23.39
N TYR A 175 12.38 -7.42 -23.01
CA TYR A 175 12.52 -6.08 -22.43
C TYR A 175 11.90 -6.07 -21.03
N ARG A 176 12.67 -5.72 -20.00
CA ARG A 176 12.27 -5.84 -18.59
C ARG A 176 12.84 -4.71 -17.75
N GLY A 177 12.01 -4.06 -16.95
CA GLY A 177 12.39 -2.80 -16.32
C GLY A 177 11.29 -2.11 -15.53
N PHE A 178 11.49 -0.84 -15.26
CA PHE A 178 10.61 -0.02 -14.42
C PHE A 178 10.04 1.18 -15.17
N PHE A 179 8.97 1.74 -14.63
CA PHE A 179 8.49 3.08 -14.89
C PHE A 179 8.71 3.91 -13.63
N ILE A 180 9.46 5.01 -13.77
CA ILE A 180 9.52 6.08 -12.77
C ILE A 180 8.29 6.96 -13.00
N ASN A 181 7.34 6.87 -12.09
CA ASN A 181 6.10 7.65 -12.05
C ASN A 181 5.92 8.16 -10.62
N ASP A 182 4.92 9.00 -10.34
CA ASP A 182 4.64 9.54 -9.01
C ASP A 182 5.92 10.13 -8.37
N GLU A 183 6.73 10.80 -9.19
CA GLU A 183 8.16 10.97 -8.92
C GLU A 183 8.55 12.31 -8.28
N GLU A 184 7.59 13.11 -7.79
CA GLU A 184 7.90 14.43 -7.22
C GLU A 184 8.84 14.37 -5.99
N GLU A 185 8.86 13.28 -5.23
CA GLU A 185 9.86 13.08 -4.16
C GLU A 185 11.27 12.83 -4.73
N LEU A 186 11.37 12.14 -5.87
CA LEU A 186 12.64 11.90 -6.56
C LEU A 186 13.18 13.17 -7.24
N ASP A 187 12.30 14.05 -7.71
CA ASP A 187 12.66 15.35 -8.25
C ASP A 187 13.07 16.35 -7.15
N ASP A 188 12.32 16.43 -6.05
CA ASP A 188 12.67 17.28 -4.91
C ASP A 188 14.00 16.81 -4.27
N TRP A 189 14.24 15.50 -4.15
CA TRP A 189 15.54 14.93 -3.78
C TRP A 189 16.64 15.27 -4.81
N ALA A 190 16.40 15.06 -6.11
CA ALA A 190 17.42 15.28 -7.13
C ALA A 190 17.82 16.76 -7.26
N ARG A 191 16.88 17.69 -7.06
CA ARG A 191 17.15 19.15 -7.00
C ARG A 191 17.98 19.55 -5.78
N LEU A 192 17.93 18.79 -4.69
CA LEU A 192 18.70 19.04 -3.46
C LEU A 192 20.11 18.42 -3.52
N HIS A 193 20.23 17.20 -4.06
CA HIS A 193 21.45 16.39 -3.97
C HIS A 193 22.26 16.27 -5.27
N THR A 194 21.76 16.76 -6.42
CA THR A 194 22.46 16.67 -7.71
C THR A 194 22.63 18.05 -8.39
N PRO A 195 23.69 18.25 -9.20
CA PRO A 195 23.98 19.55 -9.82
C PRO A 195 23.10 19.86 -11.04
N ASP A 196 22.24 18.93 -11.47
CA ASP A 196 21.52 19.04 -12.74
C ASP A 196 20.21 19.84 -12.67
N GLY A 197 19.69 20.09 -11.47
CA GLY A 197 18.45 20.85 -11.27
C GLY A 197 17.19 20.18 -11.81
N THR A 198 17.27 18.89 -12.16
CA THR A 198 16.18 17.96 -12.48
C THR A 198 16.63 16.55 -12.06
N ILE A 199 15.80 15.52 -12.24
CA ILE A 199 16.21 14.11 -12.03
C ILE A 199 17.44 13.70 -12.88
N GLY A 200 17.64 14.26 -14.07
CA GLY A 200 18.63 13.74 -15.03
C GLY A 200 19.74 14.72 -15.44
N PRO A 201 20.94 14.24 -15.82
CA PRO A 201 21.37 12.84 -15.91
C PRO A 201 21.91 12.18 -14.63
N THR A 202 22.31 12.92 -13.59
CA THR A 202 23.05 12.33 -12.45
C THR A 202 22.30 11.20 -11.74
N THR A 203 21.00 11.36 -11.46
CA THR A 203 20.20 10.28 -10.85
C THR A 203 19.96 9.14 -11.84
N TYR A 204 19.79 9.44 -13.13
CA TYR A 204 19.62 8.39 -14.15
C TYR A 204 20.82 7.45 -14.26
N GLU A 205 22.06 7.91 -14.01
CA GLU A 205 23.22 6.99 -13.91
C GLU A 205 22.99 5.92 -12.83
N LYS A 206 22.43 6.31 -11.68
CA LYS A 206 22.12 5.40 -10.56
C LYS A 206 20.92 4.51 -10.86
N VAL A 207 19.91 5.02 -11.56
CA VAL A 207 18.77 4.22 -12.05
C VAL A 207 19.25 3.15 -13.03
N PHE A 208 20.10 3.51 -13.99
CA PHE A 208 20.62 2.58 -14.99
C PHE A 208 21.54 1.51 -14.37
N ASP A 209 22.43 1.87 -13.44
CA ASP A 209 23.25 0.88 -12.73
C ASP A 209 22.41 -0.07 -11.86
N LEU A 210 21.37 0.42 -11.18
CA LEU A 210 20.41 -0.43 -10.44
C LEU A 210 19.70 -1.43 -11.36
N ILE A 211 19.10 -0.93 -12.45
CA ILE A 211 18.38 -1.75 -13.43
C ILE A 211 19.30 -2.83 -13.98
N LEU A 212 20.50 -2.49 -14.44
CA LEU A 212 21.44 -3.47 -14.99
C LEU A 212 21.93 -4.49 -13.94
N ARG A 213 22.24 -4.05 -12.71
CA ARG A 213 22.67 -4.95 -11.61
C ARG A 213 21.57 -5.90 -11.11
N LEU A 214 20.30 -5.52 -11.23
CA LEU A 214 19.16 -6.39 -10.93
C LEU A 214 18.86 -7.41 -12.04
N GLY A 215 19.44 -7.25 -13.24
CA GLY A 215 19.06 -8.03 -14.41
C GLY A 215 17.85 -7.40 -15.13
N GLY A 216 17.92 -6.09 -15.36
CA GLY A 216 16.97 -5.26 -16.12
C GLY A 216 17.65 -4.61 -17.34
N ASN A 217 16.88 -4.20 -18.34
CA ASN A 217 17.40 -3.51 -19.54
C ASN A 217 16.54 -2.30 -19.99
N TYR A 218 15.41 -2.02 -19.34
CA TYR A 218 14.39 -1.12 -19.87
C TYR A 218 13.99 -0.04 -18.84
N LEU A 219 13.64 1.16 -19.32
CA LEU A 219 13.09 2.23 -18.48
C LEU A 219 12.01 3.02 -19.23
N TRP A 220 10.87 3.24 -18.58
CA TRP A 220 10.02 4.41 -18.84
C TRP A 220 10.45 5.51 -17.84
N PRO A 221 10.92 6.68 -18.31
CA PRO A 221 11.47 7.72 -17.44
C PRO A 221 10.38 8.62 -16.85
N ALA A 222 10.78 9.45 -15.89
CA ALA A 222 9.96 10.51 -15.30
C ALA A 222 9.29 11.41 -16.36
N MET A 223 8.03 11.79 -16.10
CA MET A 223 7.19 12.57 -17.00
C MET A 223 6.23 13.56 -16.31
N HIS A 224 5.98 13.44 -15.00
CA HIS A 224 5.11 14.35 -14.23
C HIS A 224 5.82 15.65 -13.82
N VAL A 225 7.16 15.64 -13.67
CA VAL A 225 7.96 16.77 -13.15
C VAL A 225 8.78 17.53 -14.19
N ASN A 226 9.36 16.81 -15.14
CA ASN A 226 10.25 17.29 -16.19
C ASN A 226 10.11 16.32 -17.37
N ALA A 227 10.56 16.69 -18.57
CA ALA A 227 10.66 15.76 -19.69
C ALA A 227 12.08 15.15 -19.79
N PHE A 228 12.21 13.83 -19.83
CA PHE A 228 13.50 13.12 -20.02
C PHE A 228 14.32 13.67 -21.19
N ASN A 229 13.67 13.97 -22.32
CA ASN A 229 14.30 14.44 -23.54
C ASN A 229 14.62 15.95 -23.54
N ALA A 230 14.23 16.72 -22.50
CA ALA A 230 14.60 18.13 -22.39
C ALA A 230 16.12 18.31 -22.19
N ASP A 231 16.79 17.35 -21.58
CA ASP A 231 18.25 17.25 -21.57
C ASP A 231 18.74 16.08 -22.44
N PRO A 232 19.37 16.35 -23.61
CA PRO A 232 19.87 15.30 -24.49
C PRO A 232 21.09 14.54 -23.92
N ARG A 233 21.61 14.91 -22.73
CA ARG A 233 22.54 14.04 -21.95
C ARG A 233 21.86 12.73 -21.55
N ASN A 234 20.57 12.75 -21.22
CA ASN A 234 19.85 11.59 -20.70
C ASN A 234 19.79 10.42 -21.71
N GLY A 235 19.37 10.68 -22.95
CA GLY A 235 19.34 9.67 -24.02
C GLY A 235 20.74 9.15 -24.41
N ARG A 236 21.76 10.02 -24.40
CA ARG A 236 23.16 9.60 -24.60
C ARG A 236 23.65 8.68 -23.49
N LEU A 237 23.34 8.98 -22.23
CA LEU A 237 23.73 8.18 -21.08
C LEU A 237 23.06 6.79 -21.13
N ALA A 238 21.76 6.73 -21.42
CA ALA A 238 21.03 5.47 -21.59
C ALA A 238 21.69 4.58 -22.66
N GLN A 239 21.92 5.13 -23.86
CA GLN A 239 22.59 4.40 -24.96
C GLN A 239 24.01 3.94 -24.60
N SER A 240 24.76 4.76 -23.85
CA SER A 240 26.14 4.44 -23.44
C SER A 240 26.22 3.47 -22.27
N MET A 241 25.19 3.34 -21.44
CA MET A 241 25.09 2.30 -20.39
C MET A 241 24.34 1.05 -20.89
N GLY A 242 23.74 1.11 -22.08
CA GLY A 242 23.04 -0.01 -22.70
C GLY A 242 21.58 -0.16 -22.29
N VAL A 243 20.97 0.82 -21.61
CA VAL A 243 19.55 0.78 -21.22
C VAL A 243 18.66 1.27 -22.37
N VAL A 244 17.59 0.52 -22.64
CA VAL A 244 16.59 0.80 -23.66
C VAL A 244 15.51 1.72 -23.09
N ILE A 245 15.18 2.82 -23.78
CA ILE A 245 14.18 3.78 -23.32
C ILE A 245 12.82 3.55 -24.00
N GLY A 246 11.75 3.59 -23.21
CA GLY A 246 10.36 3.64 -23.68
C GLY A 246 9.61 4.84 -23.12
N SER A 247 8.30 4.88 -23.31
CA SER A 247 7.45 5.97 -22.83
C SER A 247 6.01 5.51 -22.57
N SER A 248 5.32 6.24 -21.69
CA SER A 248 3.98 5.89 -21.18
C SER A 248 2.88 5.85 -22.26
N HIS A 249 1.71 5.35 -21.89
CA HIS A 249 0.49 5.32 -22.73
C HIS A 249 -0.05 6.68 -23.19
N CYS A 250 0.47 7.82 -22.69
CA CYS A 250 0.17 9.15 -23.24
C CYS A 250 1.35 9.75 -24.02
N ASP A 251 2.58 9.33 -23.76
CA ASP A 251 3.80 9.92 -24.33
C ASP A 251 4.16 9.32 -25.69
N MET A 252 3.44 9.74 -26.72
CA MET A 252 3.54 9.17 -28.07
C MET A 252 4.91 9.44 -28.70
N LEU A 253 5.51 8.39 -29.28
CA LEU A 253 6.81 8.43 -29.95
C LEU A 253 7.92 9.05 -29.08
N LEU A 254 8.03 8.60 -27.81
CA LEU A 254 8.98 9.07 -26.79
C LEU A 254 8.87 10.55 -26.40
N ARG A 255 7.76 11.22 -26.72
CA ARG A 255 7.59 12.64 -26.43
C ARG A 255 6.75 12.86 -25.17
N SER A 256 7.34 13.53 -24.18
CA SER A 256 6.76 13.72 -22.85
C SER A 256 5.74 14.85 -22.89
N ASN A 257 4.48 14.53 -23.19
CA ASN A 257 3.47 15.51 -23.56
C ASN A 257 3.31 16.64 -22.52
N GLN A 258 3.22 16.27 -21.24
CA GLN A 258 2.98 17.17 -20.10
C GLN A 258 3.92 18.37 -20.03
N HIS A 259 5.22 18.17 -20.28
CA HIS A 259 6.24 19.23 -20.16
C HIS A 259 6.78 19.69 -21.52
N GLU A 260 6.54 18.97 -22.60
CA GLU A 260 6.99 19.37 -23.94
C GLU A 260 5.91 20.07 -24.78
N TRP A 261 4.62 19.79 -24.60
CA TRP A 261 3.58 20.26 -25.54
C TRP A 261 3.40 21.78 -25.52
N ASP A 262 3.00 22.37 -24.39
CA ASP A 262 2.70 23.81 -24.33
C ASP A 262 3.92 24.70 -24.64
N PRO A 263 5.15 24.43 -24.11
CA PRO A 263 6.35 25.16 -24.51
C PRO A 263 6.67 25.01 -26.00
N TRP A 264 6.41 23.83 -26.58
CA TRP A 264 6.58 23.62 -28.01
C TRP A 264 5.57 24.42 -28.82
N VAL A 265 4.27 24.36 -28.53
CA VAL A 265 3.24 25.13 -29.26
C VAL A 265 3.56 26.63 -29.21
N ALA A 266 3.93 27.15 -28.04
CA ALA A 266 4.38 28.53 -27.88
C ALA A 266 5.56 28.88 -28.80
N SER A 267 6.54 27.98 -28.96
CA SER A 267 7.69 28.16 -29.87
C SER A 267 7.33 28.18 -31.36
N GLN A 268 6.18 27.63 -31.76
CA GLN A 268 5.80 27.50 -33.18
C GLN A 268 4.95 28.65 -33.72
N GLY A 269 4.34 29.45 -32.83
CA GLY A 269 3.54 30.62 -33.19
C GLY A 269 2.11 30.28 -33.61
N GLY A 270 1.15 30.85 -32.88
CA GLY A 270 -0.28 30.58 -33.04
C GLY A 270 -0.77 29.43 -32.17
N HIS A 271 -2.08 29.18 -32.19
CA HIS A 271 -2.74 28.15 -31.40
C HIS A 271 -2.78 26.81 -32.16
N VAL A 272 -2.60 25.71 -31.41
CA VAL A 272 -2.71 24.31 -31.87
C VAL A 272 -3.33 23.53 -30.72
N ASP A 273 -4.41 22.80 -30.99
CA ASP A 273 -5.06 21.90 -30.02
C ASP A 273 -4.38 20.52 -30.05
N TYR A 274 -4.26 19.81 -28.92
CA TYR A 274 -3.79 18.42 -28.90
C TYR A 274 -4.92 17.44 -29.26
N ASP A 275 -5.46 17.62 -30.47
CA ASP A 275 -6.60 16.87 -31.01
C ASP A 275 -6.34 16.55 -32.49
N TYR A 276 -6.24 15.26 -32.80
CA TYR A 276 -5.96 14.77 -34.15
C TYR A 276 -7.20 14.69 -35.05
N SER A 277 -8.42 14.81 -34.49
CA SER A 277 -9.65 14.86 -35.28
C SER A 277 -9.69 16.10 -36.18
N LEU A 278 -9.12 17.21 -35.68
CA LEU A 278 -8.97 18.49 -36.37
C LEU A 278 -8.01 18.39 -37.59
N PRO A 279 -8.49 18.63 -38.83
CA PRO A 279 -7.69 18.43 -40.04
C PRO A 279 -6.75 19.62 -40.37
N GLY A 280 -5.95 19.45 -41.43
CA GLY A 280 -5.04 20.49 -41.93
C GLY A 280 -3.96 20.86 -40.91
N ARG A 281 -3.69 22.18 -40.77
CA ARG A 281 -2.59 22.71 -39.95
C ARG A 281 -2.51 22.08 -38.55
N ASN A 282 -3.63 21.80 -37.88
CA ASN A 282 -3.58 21.21 -36.54
C ASN A 282 -2.91 19.83 -36.54
N ARG A 283 -3.37 18.95 -37.43
CA ARG A 283 -2.80 17.61 -37.66
C ARG A 283 -1.36 17.68 -38.16
N ASP A 284 -1.04 18.60 -39.06
CA ASP A 284 0.31 18.81 -39.58
C ASP A 284 1.30 19.21 -38.46
N MET A 285 0.85 20.05 -37.52
CA MET A 285 1.64 20.45 -36.36
C MET A 285 1.84 19.30 -35.36
N ILE A 286 0.80 18.50 -35.05
CA ILE A 286 0.97 17.30 -34.21
C ILE A 286 1.94 16.30 -34.87
N ARG A 287 1.85 16.09 -36.19
CA ARG A 287 2.82 15.27 -36.94
C ARG A 287 4.25 15.81 -36.83
N ARG A 288 4.43 17.14 -36.94
CA ARG A 288 5.75 17.79 -36.79
C ARG A 288 6.31 17.66 -35.37
N TYR A 289 5.46 17.76 -34.35
CA TYR A 289 5.82 17.56 -32.94
C TYR A 289 6.38 16.15 -32.71
N TRP A 290 5.71 15.12 -33.24
CA TRP A 290 6.17 13.74 -33.18
C TRP A 290 7.46 13.49 -33.98
N SER A 291 7.54 13.97 -35.23
CA SER A 291 8.75 13.86 -36.08
C SER A 291 10.03 14.31 -35.37
N GLN A 292 9.97 15.39 -34.59
CA GLN A 292 11.15 15.92 -33.88
C GLN A 292 11.63 15.02 -32.72
N SER A 293 10.73 14.30 -32.03
CA SER A 293 11.16 13.29 -31.05
C SER A 293 11.81 12.09 -31.73
N VAL A 294 11.28 11.68 -32.87
CA VAL A 294 11.88 10.60 -33.69
C VAL A 294 13.28 11.01 -34.16
N ASP A 295 13.46 12.22 -34.72
CA ASP A 295 14.78 12.74 -35.12
C ASP A 295 15.78 12.80 -33.95
N MET A 296 15.32 13.19 -32.76
CA MET A 296 16.14 13.32 -31.55
C MET A 296 16.62 11.95 -31.03
N ASN A 297 15.78 10.92 -31.10
CA ASN A 297 16.04 9.60 -30.54
C ASN A 297 16.49 8.53 -31.57
N ARG A 298 16.50 8.85 -32.87
CA ARG A 298 16.77 7.89 -33.97
C ARG A 298 18.07 7.07 -33.89
N ASN A 299 19.05 7.53 -33.12
CA ASN A 299 20.37 6.89 -32.98
C ASN A 299 20.50 6.06 -31.68
N TYR A 300 19.43 5.93 -30.88
CA TYR A 300 19.43 5.25 -29.58
C TYR A 300 18.58 3.97 -29.64
N GLU A 301 18.87 3.01 -28.77
CA GLU A 301 18.06 1.80 -28.63
C GLU A 301 16.79 2.11 -27.82
N VAL A 302 15.62 2.10 -28.49
CA VAL A 302 14.35 2.59 -27.93
C VAL A 302 13.13 1.81 -28.42
N THR A 303 12.00 1.97 -27.73
CA THR A 303 10.68 1.47 -28.13
C THR A 303 9.73 2.61 -28.45
N TRP A 304 9.07 2.58 -29.61
CA TRP A 304 8.18 3.64 -30.08
C TRP A 304 6.73 3.39 -29.67
N THR A 305 6.23 4.13 -28.67
CA THR A 305 4.81 4.06 -28.27
C THR A 305 3.91 4.72 -29.33
N LEU A 306 2.86 4.01 -29.74
CA LEU A 306 1.91 4.37 -30.79
C LEU A 306 0.48 4.53 -30.24
N GLY A 307 -0.36 5.24 -31.00
CA GLY A 307 -1.73 5.59 -30.64
C GLY A 307 -1.84 7.07 -30.30
N MET A 308 -2.86 7.46 -29.52
CA MET A 308 -2.95 8.79 -28.91
C MET A 308 -3.91 8.75 -27.72
N ARG A 309 -3.57 9.50 -26.68
CA ARG A 309 -4.45 9.88 -25.57
C ARG A 309 -4.29 11.40 -25.34
N GLY A 310 -4.84 11.93 -24.25
CA GLY A 310 -4.61 13.32 -23.86
C GLY A 310 -3.18 13.60 -23.37
N ILE A 311 -2.92 14.86 -22.99
CA ILE A 311 -1.58 15.35 -22.63
C ILE A 311 -1.03 14.70 -21.35
N HIS A 312 -1.89 14.35 -20.38
CA HIS A 312 -1.47 13.94 -19.03
C HIS A 312 -2.44 12.92 -18.43
N ASP A 313 -2.34 11.65 -18.87
CA ASP A 313 -3.26 10.52 -18.60
C ASP A 313 -4.76 10.77 -18.92
N THR A 314 -5.12 11.96 -19.39
CA THR A 314 -6.45 12.31 -19.86
C THR A 314 -6.85 11.51 -21.10
N GLY A 315 -8.15 11.31 -21.29
CA GLY A 315 -8.66 10.54 -22.42
C GLY A 315 -8.40 11.19 -23.78
N LEU A 316 -8.44 10.40 -24.85
CA LEU A 316 -8.33 10.89 -26.23
C LEU A 316 -9.39 11.95 -26.57
N THR A 317 -8.96 13.21 -26.74
CA THR A 317 -9.79 14.34 -27.22
C THR A 317 -10.19 14.15 -28.68
N THR A 318 -11.48 14.29 -29.01
CA THR A 318 -11.99 14.09 -30.38
C THR A 318 -13.04 15.13 -30.80
N ARG A 319 -12.79 16.43 -30.57
CA ARG A 319 -13.78 17.51 -30.68
C ARG A 319 -14.59 17.47 -31.98
N ALA A 320 -13.96 17.22 -33.14
CA ALA A 320 -14.68 17.19 -34.42
C ALA A 320 -15.60 15.95 -34.60
N ILE A 321 -15.50 14.94 -33.74
CA ILE A 321 -16.40 13.77 -33.67
C ILE A 321 -17.45 13.98 -32.56
N ASP A 322 -17.02 14.57 -31.44
CA ASP A 322 -17.87 14.84 -30.28
C ASP A 322 -18.92 15.92 -30.56
N GLU A 323 -18.56 16.97 -31.30
CA GLU A 323 -19.44 18.09 -31.68
C GLU A 323 -20.28 17.83 -32.94
N ASP A 324 -20.00 16.77 -33.73
CA ASP A 324 -20.77 16.48 -34.95
C ASP A 324 -22.19 16.00 -34.61
N PRO A 325 -23.26 16.76 -34.96
CA PRO A 325 -24.64 16.39 -34.63
C PRO A 325 -25.18 15.24 -35.48
N ASN A 326 -24.48 14.82 -36.53
CA ASN A 326 -24.91 13.77 -37.46
C ASN A 326 -24.48 12.36 -37.01
N LEU A 327 -23.54 12.26 -36.05
CA LEU A 327 -23.02 10.99 -35.55
C LEU A 327 -23.76 10.53 -34.30
N ASP A 328 -24.32 9.32 -34.33
CA ASP A 328 -24.92 8.68 -33.15
C ASP A 328 -23.84 8.09 -32.21
N ARG A 329 -24.22 7.43 -31.11
CA ARG A 329 -23.27 6.84 -30.15
C ARG A 329 -22.36 5.77 -30.79
N LYS A 330 -22.88 4.98 -31.73
CA LYS A 330 -22.16 3.92 -32.43
C LYS A 330 -21.29 4.50 -33.55
N ASP A 331 -21.80 5.46 -34.31
CA ASP A 331 -21.05 6.09 -35.39
C ASP A 331 -19.91 6.96 -34.85
N ARG A 332 -20.10 7.64 -33.71
CA ARG A 332 -18.99 8.27 -32.96
C ARG A 332 -17.97 7.24 -32.45
N LEU A 333 -18.38 6.04 -32.02
CA LEU A 333 -17.44 4.99 -31.62
C LEU A 333 -16.58 4.57 -32.82
N GLN A 334 -17.19 4.26 -33.96
CA GLN A 334 -16.46 3.89 -35.18
C GLN A 334 -15.54 5.03 -35.65
N ALA A 335 -16.01 6.28 -35.67
CA ALA A 335 -15.20 7.42 -36.06
C ALA A 335 -13.93 7.60 -35.18
N ARG A 336 -13.99 7.25 -33.88
CA ARG A 336 -12.80 7.24 -33.00
C ARG A 336 -11.86 6.07 -33.29
N VAL A 337 -12.39 4.90 -33.66
CA VAL A 337 -11.57 3.75 -34.12
C VAL A 337 -10.83 4.12 -35.41
N ASP A 338 -11.54 4.67 -36.41
CA ASP A 338 -10.98 5.10 -37.69
C ASP A 338 -9.94 6.22 -37.53
N LEU A 339 -10.17 7.15 -36.58
CA LEU A 339 -9.22 8.20 -36.23
C LEU A 339 -7.95 7.62 -35.59
N LEU A 340 -8.07 6.69 -34.64
CA LEU A 340 -6.94 6.07 -33.97
C LEU A 340 -6.12 5.19 -34.93
N GLY A 341 -6.76 4.48 -35.85
CA GLY A 341 -6.09 3.76 -36.94
C GLY A 341 -5.30 4.70 -37.84
N ARG A 342 -5.87 5.87 -38.20
CA ARG A 342 -5.16 6.91 -38.95
C ARG A 342 -3.96 7.49 -38.20
N VAL A 343 -4.08 7.70 -36.88
CA VAL A 343 -2.97 8.15 -36.03
C VAL A 343 -1.81 7.14 -36.11
N ILE A 344 -2.09 5.85 -35.91
CA ILE A 344 -1.09 4.78 -35.93
C ILE A 344 -0.43 4.67 -37.32
N HIS A 345 -1.20 4.79 -38.41
CA HIS A 345 -0.68 4.86 -39.78
C HIS A 345 0.29 6.04 -39.99
N ASP A 346 -0.10 7.24 -39.56
CA ASP A 346 0.71 8.44 -39.76
C ASP A 346 1.97 8.45 -38.88
N GLN A 347 1.90 7.89 -37.66
CA GLN A 347 3.06 7.67 -36.79
C GLN A 347 4.04 6.66 -37.40
N ARG A 348 3.57 5.54 -37.95
CA ARG A 348 4.42 4.59 -38.69
C ARG A 348 5.02 5.19 -39.96
N SER A 349 4.31 6.13 -40.59
CA SER A 349 4.84 6.90 -41.73
C SER A 349 5.99 7.82 -41.30
N ILE A 350 5.87 8.48 -40.15
CA ILE A 350 6.95 9.28 -39.53
C ILE A 350 8.16 8.39 -39.20
N LEU A 351 7.96 7.25 -38.53
CA LEU A 351 9.04 6.31 -38.21
C LEU A 351 9.80 5.88 -39.49
N ARG A 352 9.09 5.50 -40.55
CA ARG A 352 9.69 5.13 -41.84
C ARG A 352 10.52 6.27 -42.45
N GLN A 353 10.00 7.49 -42.40
CA GLN A 353 10.65 8.66 -43.00
C GLN A 353 11.92 9.10 -42.25
N HIS A 354 11.88 9.09 -40.91
CA HIS A 354 12.95 9.65 -40.08
C HIS A 354 14.03 8.63 -39.66
N LEU A 355 13.67 7.34 -39.56
CA LEU A 355 14.61 6.26 -39.23
C LEU A 355 15.25 5.60 -40.46
N GLY A 356 14.70 5.84 -41.67
CA GLY A 356 15.19 5.26 -42.92
C GLY A 356 15.00 3.73 -43.04
N ARG A 357 14.22 3.12 -42.13
CA ARG A 357 13.98 1.67 -42.03
C ARG A 357 12.48 1.34 -42.15
N PRO A 358 12.10 0.10 -42.55
CA PRO A 358 10.73 -0.37 -42.42
C PRO A 358 10.25 -0.30 -40.96
N PRO A 359 9.03 0.20 -40.67
CA PRO A 359 8.49 0.19 -39.31
C PRO A 359 8.51 -1.20 -38.65
N GLN A 360 8.29 -2.25 -39.44
CA GLN A 360 8.33 -3.65 -39.01
C GLN A 360 9.66 -4.09 -38.36
N GLU A 361 10.75 -3.36 -38.59
CA GLU A 361 12.06 -3.64 -37.98
C GLU A 361 12.33 -2.87 -36.68
N VAL A 362 11.47 -1.91 -36.29
CA VAL A 362 11.67 -1.09 -35.09
C VAL A 362 10.67 -1.47 -33.98
N PRO A 363 11.10 -1.60 -32.71
CA PRO A 363 10.19 -1.96 -31.63
C PRO A 363 9.09 -0.90 -31.46
N GLN A 364 7.83 -1.32 -31.52
CA GLN A 364 6.66 -0.46 -31.37
C GLN A 364 5.70 -1.04 -30.35
N LEU A 365 5.12 -0.18 -29.52
CA LEU A 365 4.17 -0.54 -28.47
C LEU A 365 2.81 0.11 -28.73
N PHE A 366 1.74 -0.60 -28.40
CA PHE A 366 0.40 -0.04 -28.29
C PHE A 366 -0.20 -0.47 -26.95
N ILE A 367 -0.68 0.49 -26.16
CA ILE A 367 -1.20 0.25 -24.80
C ILE A 367 -2.70 0.58 -24.79
N PRO A 368 -3.59 -0.41 -24.97
CA PRO A 368 -5.04 -0.23 -24.83
C PRO A 368 -5.41 -0.06 -23.35
N TYR A 369 -5.15 1.12 -22.80
CA TYR A 369 -5.43 1.50 -21.42
C TYR A 369 -6.70 2.36 -21.30
N LYS A 370 -7.41 2.25 -20.17
CA LYS A 370 -8.63 3.00 -19.85
C LYS A 370 -9.61 3.08 -21.03
N GLU A 371 -9.82 4.26 -21.62
CA GLU A 371 -10.78 4.50 -22.70
C GLU A 371 -10.35 3.93 -24.06
N VAL A 372 -9.08 3.58 -24.25
CA VAL A 372 -8.55 3.01 -25.50
C VAL A 372 -8.91 1.52 -25.63
N LEU A 373 -9.10 0.79 -24.53
CA LEU A 373 -9.47 -0.63 -24.56
C LEU A 373 -10.81 -0.88 -25.29
N PRO A 374 -11.89 -0.12 -25.02
CA PRO A 374 -13.11 -0.16 -25.85
C PRO A 374 -12.92 0.18 -27.33
N LEU A 375 -11.98 1.05 -27.69
CA LEU A 375 -11.69 1.36 -29.11
C LEU A 375 -11.00 0.19 -29.80
N TYR A 376 -10.06 -0.45 -29.12
CA TYR A 376 -9.42 -1.68 -29.60
C TYR A 376 -10.45 -2.81 -29.77
N ASP A 377 -11.31 -3.02 -28.76
CA ASP A 377 -12.35 -4.05 -28.78
C ASP A 377 -13.48 -3.80 -29.81
N ALA A 378 -13.64 -2.55 -30.28
CA ALA A 378 -14.55 -2.19 -31.36
C ALA A 378 -14.00 -2.51 -32.77
N GLY A 379 -12.77 -3.04 -32.89
CA GLY A 379 -12.20 -3.50 -34.16
C GLY A 379 -11.11 -2.61 -34.75
N LEU A 380 -10.25 -2.01 -33.91
CA LEU A 380 -9.08 -1.26 -34.36
C LEU A 380 -8.09 -2.18 -35.10
N ASP A 381 -7.85 -1.91 -36.39
CA ASP A 381 -6.82 -2.60 -37.18
C ASP A 381 -5.42 -2.18 -36.72
N LEU A 382 -4.77 -3.05 -35.93
CA LEU A 382 -3.45 -2.82 -35.35
C LEU A 382 -2.41 -3.67 -36.11
N PRO A 383 -1.41 -3.08 -36.79
CA PRO A 383 -0.43 -3.83 -37.57
C PRO A 383 0.29 -4.92 -36.77
N GLU A 384 0.41 -6.11 -37.35
CA GLU A 384 0.84 -7.36 -36.69
C GLU A 384 2.17 -7.30 -35.92
N ASP A 385 3.10 -6.43 -36.35
CA ASP A 385 4.41 -6.23 -35.73
C ASP A 385 4.40 -5.36 -34.46
N VAL A 386 3.28 -4.70 -34.13
CA VAL A 386 3.15 -3.87 -32.92
C VAL A 386 2.86 -4.75 -31.70
N THR A 387 3.67 -4.57 -30.64
CA THR A 387 3.50 -5.25 -29.35
C THR A 387 2.29 -4.67 -28.60
N ILE A 388 1.35 -5.51 -28.17
CA ILE A 388 0.24 -5.06 -27.31
C ILE A 388 0.67 -5.12 -25.84
N MET A 389 0.57 -4.00 -25.12
CA MET A 389 0.82 -3.94 -23.68
C MET A 389 -0.49 -4.06 -22.91
N TRP A 390 -0.69 -5.20 -22.24
CA TRP A 390 -1.82 -5.39 -21.32
C TRP A 390 -1.51 -4.76 -19.96
N VAL A 391 -2.52 -4.21 -19.28
CA VAL A 391 -2.35 -3.55 -17.99
C VAL A 391 -3.08 -4.33 -16.90
N ASN A 392 -2.54 -4.33 -15.69
CA ASN A 392 -3.32 -4.70 -14.51
C ASN A 392 -4.39 -3.63 -14.19
N ASP A 393 -5.12 -3.80 -13.10
CA ASP A 393 -6.05 -2.81 -12.56
C ASP A 393 -5.37 -1.75 -11.69
N ASN A 394 -4.04 -1.62 -11.79
CA ASN A 394 -3.19 -0.79 -10.97
C ASN A 394 -3.06 -1.22 -9.48
N TYR A 395 -3.71 -2.32 -9.05
CA TYR A 395 -3.55 -2.89 -7.69
C TYR A 395 -2.88 -4.27 -7.70
N GLY A 396 -2.94 -4.97 -8.83
CA GLY A 396 -2.17 -6.19 -9.10
C GLY A 396 -2.86 -7.12 -10.09
N TYR A 397 -4.18 -7.02 -10.26
CA TYR A 397 -4.96 -8.00 -11.00
C TYR A 397 -4.98 -7.71 -12.49
N MET A 398 -4.57 -8.68 -13.30
CA MET A 398 -4.62 -8.57 -14.75
C MET A 398 -6.07 -8.54 -15.23
N ARG A 399 -6.50 -7.36 -15.68
CA ARG A 399 -7.84 -7.10 -16.25
C ARG A 399 -8.18 -8.05 -17.39
N ARG A 400 -7.19 -8.30 -18.25
CA ARG A 400 -7.32 -9.08 -19.48
C ARG A 400 -6.01 -9.74 -19.88
N PHE A 401 -6.14 -10.87 -20.57
CA PHE A 401 -5.07 -11.59 -21.26
C PHE A 401 -5.41 -11.70 -22.76
N PRO A 402 -4.41 -11.85 -23.65
CA PRO A 402 -4.63 -11.93 -25.10
C PRO A 402 -5.37 -13.22 -25.50
N ASN A 403 -6.31 -13.08 -26.42
CA ASN A 403 -7.02 -14.20 -27.07
C ASN A 403 -6.10 -14.98 -28.04
N GLN A 404 -6.61 -16.04 -28.70
CA GLN A 404 -5.79 -16.88 -29.57
C GLN A 404 -5.16 -16.13 -30.76
N ALA A 405 -5.87 -15.20 -31.40
CA ALA A 405 -5.32 -14.37 -32.46
C ALA A 405 -4.28 -13.39 -31.90
N GLU A 406 -4.59 -12.74 -30.77
CA GLU A 406 -3.70 -11.79 -30.10
C GLU A 406 -2.38 -12.42 -29.65
N ARG A 407 -2.39 -13.70 -29.27
CA ARG A 407 -1.18 -14.50 -28.97
C ARG A 407 -0.36 -14.91 -30.20
N ALA A 408 -0.96 -14.92 -31.39
CA ALA A 408 -0.29 -15.32 -32.64
C ALA A 408 0.43 -14.15 -33.33
N ARG A 409 0.23 -12.91 -32.88
CA ARG A 409 0.77 -11.69 -33.49
C ARG A 409 2.30 -11.63 -33.43
N SER A 410 2.94 -11.20 -34.52
CA SER A 410 4.40 -11.20 -34.64
C SER A 410 5.11 -10.20 -33.72
N GLY A 411 4.45 -9.10 -33.35
CA GLY A 411 4.91 -8.17 -32.30
C GLY A 411 4.85 -8.78 -30.89
N GLY A 412 4.01 -9.80 -30.68
CA GLY A 412 3.76 -10.40 -29.38
C GLY A 412 3.03 -9.48 -28.41
N ASN A 413 3.13 -9.80 -27.12
CA ASN A 413 2.41 -9.14 -26.05
C ASN A 413 3.35 -8.82 -24.86
N GLY A 414 3.10 -7.70 -24.19
CA GLY A 414 3.79 -7.25 -22.97
C GLY A 414 2.81 -6.87 -21.85
N VAL A 415 3.34 -6.57 -20.67
CA VAL A 415 2.58 -6.16 -19.47
C VAL A 415 3.11 -4.85 -18.91
N TYR A 416 2.18 -3.99 -18.50
CA TYR A 416 2.40 -2.88 -17.59
C TYR A 416 1.76 -3.25 -16.23
N TYR A 417 2.60 -3.31 -15.19
CA TYR A 417 2.24 -3.69 -13.83
C TYR A 417 2.41 -2.49 -12.87
N HIS A 418 1.95 -2.63 -11.62
CA HIS A 418 2.02 -1.57 -10.62
C HIS A 418 2.44 -2.09 -9.24
N SER A 419 3.58 -1.61 -8.75
CA SER A 419 4.02 -1.68 -7.34
C SER A 419 3.83 -0.36 -6.59
N SER A 420 3.71 0.78 -7.30
CA SER A 420 3.17 2.08 -6.84
C SER A 420 1.96 2.44 -7.69
N TYR A 421 0.99 3.18 -7.14
CA TYR A 421 -0.05 3.81 -7.95
C TYR A 421 -0.62 5.10 -7.33
N TRP A 422 -0.56 6.19 -8.11
CA TRP A 422 -1.38 7.37 -7.87
C TRP A 422 -2.80 7.25 -8.47
N ALA A 423 -3.76 7.49 -7.60
CA ALA A 423 -5.19 7.44 -7.88
C ALA A 423 -5.92 8.55 -7.09
N PRO A 424 -7.20 8.81 -7.39
CA PRO A 424 -8.04 9.63 -6.52
C PRO A 424 -8.00 9.18 -5.03
N PRO A 425 -8.34 10.11 -4.11
CA PRO A 425 -8.70 9.86 -2.71
C PRO A 425 -9.22 8.46 -2.36
N ARG A 426 -8.75 7.96 -1.21
CA ARG A 426 -8.96 6.60 -0.69
C ARG A 426 -8.44 5.43 -1.54
N THR A 427 -7.87 5.67 -2.73
CA THR A 427 -7.44 4.58 -3.63
C THR A 427 -5.95 4.64 -4.03
N SER A 428 -5.23 5.74 -3.82
CA SER A 428 -3.76 5.79 -3.99
C SER A 428 -3.01 4.84 -3.06
N TYR A 429 -1.81 4.38 -3.45
CA TYR A 429 -0.80 3.83 -2.54
C TYR A 429 0.61 4.10 -3.08
N ARG A 430 1.44 4.78 -2.28
CA ARG A 430 2.68 5.45 -2.74
C ARG A 430 3.77 5.56 -1.66
N CYS A 431 3.43 5.50 -0.37
CA CYS A 431 4.41 5.53 0.72
C CYS A 431 5.14 4.20 0.86
N THR A 432 4.40 3.09 0.75
CA THR A 432 4.94 1.71 0.72
C THR A 432 4.04 0.80 -0.10
N SER A 433 4.60 -0.16 -0.82
CA SER A 433 3.78 -1.19 -1.48
C SER A 433 3.42 -2.31 -0.52
N SER A 434 2.12 -2.57 -0.38
CA SER A 434 1.60 -3.75 0.31
C SER A 434 1.05 -4.83 -0.64
N THR A 435 1.20 -4.64 -1.96
CA THR A 435 0.72 -5.61 -2.96
C THR A 435 1.54 -6.90 -2.84
N PRO A 436 0.93 -8.08 -2.56
CA PRO A 436 1.70 -9.27 -2.22
C PRO A 436 2.61 -9.76 -3.34
N LEU A 437 3.84 -10.13 -3.00
CA LEU A 437 4.78 -10.74 -3.94
C LEU A 437 4.19 -12.03 -4.56
N THR A 438 3.47 -12.87 -3.80
CA THR A 438 2.78 -14.03 -4.37
C THR A 438 1.71 -13.63 -5.41
N LEU A 439 1.00 -12.51 -5.22
CA LEU A 439 0.05 -12.02 -6.22
C LEU A 439 0.77 -11.61 -7.51
N MET A 440 1.90 -10.90 -7.38
CA MET A 440 2.76 -10.55 -8.52
C MET A 440 3.22 -11.81 -9.28
N ASN A 441 3.63 -12.86 -8.58
CA ASN A 441 4.04 -14.13 -9.18
C ASN A 441 2.89 -14.88 -9.87
N ASP A 442 1.72 -14.99 -9.23
CA ASP A 442 0.51 -15.59 -9.82
C ASP A 442 0.10 -14.88 -11.12
N GLN A 443 0.05 -13.55 -11.09
CA GLN A 443 -0.41 -12.73 -12.21
C GLN A 443 0.62 -12.68 -13.35
N LEU A 444 1.91 -12.55 -13.05
CA LEU A 444 2.97 -12.56 -14.08
C LEU A 444 3.24 -13.96 -14.64
N GLY A 445 3.08 -15.01 -13.84
CA GLY A 445 3.08 -16.40 -14.31
C GLY A 445 1.91 -16.67 -15.26
N LYS A 446 0.71 -16.15 -14.97
CA LYS A 446 -0.43 -16.17 -15.91
C LYS A 446 -0.14 -15.37 -17.17
N CYS A 447 0.52 -14.21 -17.07
CA CYS A 447 0.97 -13.44 -18.23
C CYS A 447 1.87 -14.27 -19.14
N TRP A 448 2.94 -14.87 -18.61
CA TRP A 448 3.83 -15.71 -19.40
C TRP A 448 3.12 -16.91 -20.03
N ASN A 449 2.34 -17.65 -19.24
CA ASN A 449 1.60 -18.83 -19.71
C ASN A 449 0.57 -18.48 -20.80
N ARG A 450 -0.04 -17.30 -20.73
CA ARG A 450 -0.97 -16.77 -21.74
C ARG A 450 -0.28 -15.92 -22.82
N GLY A 451 1.03 -16.03 -23.01
CA GLY A 451 1.75 -15.48 -24.18
C GLY A 451 2.21 -14.02 -24.08
N ILE A 452 2.16 -13.43 -22.89
CA ILE A 452 2.67 -12.08 -22.60
C ILE A 452 4.14 -12.17 -22.19
N ARG A 453 5.05 -12.05 -23.17
CA ARG A 453 6.49 -12.42 -23.04
C ARG A 453 7.49 -11.40 -23.59
N ARG A 454 7.02 -10.31 -24.22
CA ARG A 454 7.88 -9.40 -25.00
C ARG A 454 8.47 -8.25 -24.20
N VAL A 455 7.63 -7.55 -23.44
CA VAL A 455 7.99 -6.37 -22.64
C VAL A 455 7.28 -6.46 -21.29
N TRP A 456 8.00 -6.41 -20.18
CA TRP A 456 7.43 -6.34 -18.83
C TRP A 456 7.94 -5.07 -18.14
N VAL A 457 7.05 -4.16 -17.75
CA VAL A 457 7.42 -2.92 -17.05
C VAL A 457 6.52 -2.71 -15.82
N ASP A 458 7.11 -2.33 -14.70
CA ASP A 458 6.41 -2.09 -13.44
C ASP A 458 6.46 -0.62 -13.03
N ASN A 459 5.33 -0.02 -12.63
CA ASN A 459 5.32 1.26 -11.94
C ASN A 459 5.95 1.10 -10.56
N LEU A 460 7.17 1.61 -10.39
CA LEU A 460 7.95 1.53 -9.16
C LEU A 460 7.98 2.88 -8.41
N GLY A 461 7.11 3.82 -8.76
CA GLY A 461 7.06 5.14 -8.13
C GLY A 461 8.41 5.88 -8.22
N ALA A 462 8.77 6.53 -7.11
CA ALA A 462 10.10 7.13 -6.88
C ALA A 462 11.25 6.12 -6.66
N ILE A 463 11.07 4.83 -7.00
CA ILE A 463 11.95 3.66 -6.74
C ILE A 463 12.06 3.30 -5.24
N LYS A 464 12.25 4.29 -4.36
CA LYS A 464 12.31 4.12 -2.91
C LYS A 464 10.90 4.30 -2.33
N ARG A 465 10.44 3.54 -1.33
CA ARG A 465 11.06 2.40 -0.60
C ARG A 465 10.62 1.03 -1.17
N LEU A 466 10.66 0.86 -2.51
CA LEU A 466 10.13 -0.31 -3.24
C LEU A 466 11.23 -1.25 -3.80
N GLU A 467 12.41 -1.23 -3.19
CA GLU A 467 13.59 -1.95 -3.67
C GLU A 467 13.42 -3.48 -3.69
N LEU A 468 12.61 -4.04 -2.79
CA LEU A 468 12.31 -5.47 -2.71
C LEU A 468 11.36 -5.90 -3.83
N GLU A 469 10.30 -5.11 -4.04
CA GLU A 469 9.27 -5.30 -5.06
C GLU A 469 9.88 -5.25 -6.46
N GLY A 470 10.67 -4.22 -6.76
CA GLY A 470 11.38 -4.10 -8.04
C GLY A 470 12.44 -5.18 -8.26
N SER A 471 13.11 -5.63 -7.18
CA SER A 471 14.02 -6.78 -7.24
C SER A 471 13.29 -8.08 -7.59
N TYR A 472 12.09 -8.30 -7.05
CA TYR A 472 11.30 -9.49 -7.33
C TYR A 472 10.70 -9.46 -8.74
N PHE A 473 10.18 -8.30 -9.18
CA PHE A 473 9.66 -8.12 -10.54
C PHE A 473 10.70 -8.48 -11.62
N LEU A 474 11.94 -7.98 -11.48
CA LEU A 474 13.02 -8.32 -12.41
C LEU A 474 13.50 -9.76 -12.29
N HIS A 475 13.49 -10.34 -11.09
CA HIS A 475 13.75 -11.78 -10.93
C HIS A 475 12.70 -12.63 -11.67
N LEU A 476 11.41 -12.33 -11.53
CA LEU A 476 10.33 -13.00 -12.26
C LEU A 476 10.48 -12.80 -13.76
N ALA A 477 10.77 -11.58 -14.23
CA ALA A 477 10.98 -11.30 -15.66
C ALA A 477 12.20 -12.03 -16.25
N TRP A 478 13.25 -12.26 -15.45
CA TRP A 478 14.39 -13.10 -15.84
C TRP A 478 13.99 -14.58 -15.96
N ASN A 479 13.16 -15.09 -15.03
CA ASN A 479 12.90 -16.53 -14.84
C ASN A 479 11.50 -16.99 -15.31
N ALA A 480 10.78 -16.15 -16.05
CA ALA A 480 9.39 -16.40 -16.45
C ALA A 480 9.17 -17.68 -17.28
N ASP A 481 10.21 -18.25 -17.90
CA ASP A 481 10.14 -19.53 -18.63
C ASP A 481 10.01 -20.77 -17.71
N LYS A 482 10.34 -20.63 -16.42
CA LYS A 482 10.11 -21.64 -15.38
C LYS A 482 8.64 -21.63 -14.94
N ASP A 483 8.20 -22.71 -14.29
CA ASP A 483 6.88 -22.69 -13.66
C ASP A 483 6.89 -21.72 -12.47
N HIS A 484 6.06 -20.67 -12.55
CA HIS A 484 5.80 -19.71 -11.45
C HIS A 484 5.54 -20.37 -10.09
N HIS A 485 4.95 -21.57 -10.04
CA HIS A 485 4.77 -22.32 -8.78
C HIS A 485 6.09 -22.75 -8.12
N SER A 486 7.19 -22.83 -8.89
CA SER A 486 8.54 -23.08 -8.36
C SER A 486 9.29 -21.79 -7.97
N LEU A 487 8.75 -20.61 -8.29
CA LEU A 487 9.33 -19.30 -7.97
C LEU A 487 8.75 -18.74 -6.66
N SER A 488 8.92 -19.49 -5.57
CA SER A 488 8.44 -19.12 -4.23
C SER A 488 8.88 -17.69 -3.85
N ALA A 489 7.91 -16.82 -3.57
CA ALA A 489 8.16 -15.45 -3.11
C ALA A 489 8.87 -15.44 -1.75
N ARG A 490 8.52 -16.40 -0.88
CA ARG A 490 9.13 -16.65 0.42
C ARG A 490 10.61 -17.03 0.29
N ASP A 491 10.94 -17.95 -0.60
CA ASP A 491 12.33 -18.37 -0.87
C ASP A 491 13.13 -17.21 -1.50
N PHE A 492 12.47 -16.40 -2.33
CA PHE A 492 13.08 -15.19 -2.87
C PHE A 492 13.44 -14.18 -1.79
N VAL A 493 12.51 -13.82 -0.91
CA VAL A 493 12.79 -12.88 0.19
C VAL A 493 13.89 -13.43 1.09
N ALA A 494 13.86 -14.74 1.39
CA ALA A 494 14.86 -15.39 2.22
C ALA A 494 16.28 -15.27 1.63
N SER A 495 16.47 -15.64 0.36
CA SER A 495 17.79 -15.47 -0.26
C SER A 495 18.15 -14.01 -0.50
N TRP A 496 17.18 -13.13 -0.82
CA TRP A 496 17.44 -11.70 -1.01
C TRP A 496 17.98 -11.08 0.29
N PHE A 497 17.44 -11.48 1.45
CA PHE A 497 17.91 -11.05 2.76
C PHE A 497 19.34 -11.55 3.04
N ASP A 498 19.61 -12.84 2.90
CA ASP A 498 20.95 -13.41 3.15
C ASP A 498 22.01 -12.87 2.16
N GLN A 499 21.64 -12.59 0.90
CA GLN A 499 22.48 -11.93 -0.10
C GLN A 499 22.67 -10.43 0.17
N THR A 500 21.69 -9.74 0.75
CA THR A 500 21.79 -8.30 1.04
C THR A 500 22.58 -8.03 2.32
N PHE A 501 22.27 -8.73 3.42
CA PHE A 501 22.76 -8.36 4.77
C PHE A 501 23.87 -9.23 5.35
N ALA A 502 24.35 -10.24 4.61
CA ALA A 502 25.39 -11.18 5.05
C ALA A 502 25.06 -11.90 6.38
N ASP A 503 23.78 -12.18 6.58
CA ASP A 503 23.19 -12.98 7.66
C ASP A 503 22.78 -14.38 7.12
N LYS A 504 22.11 -15.19 7.93
CA LYS A 504 21.56 -16.52 7.56
C LYS A 504 20.12 -16.72 8.06
N ARG A 505 19.41 -15.61 8.29
CA ARG A 505 18.05 -15.58 8.86
C ARG A 505 16.99 -15.18 7.83
N GLY A 506 17.28 -15.41 6.55
CA GLY A 506 16.34 -15.20 5.46
C GLY A 506 14.95 -15.80 5.69
N SER A 507 14.83 -16.98 6.33
CA SER A 507 13.51 -17.53 6.67
C SER A 507 12.72 -16.61 7.61
N GLU A 508 13.34 -16.11 8.67
CA GLU A 508 12.73 -15.17 9.63
C GLU A 508 12.34 -13.86 8.94
N ALA A 509 13.23 -13.33 8.08
CA ALA A 509 12.93 -12.16 7.26
C ALA A 509 11.79 -12.38 6.25
N ALA A 510 11.68 -13.59 5.69
CA ALA A 510 10.57 -13.96 4.81
C ALA A 510 9.25 -14.07 5.58
N ASP A 511 9.24 -14.68 6.78
CA ASP A 511 8.06 -14.71 7.65
C ASP A 511 7.54 -13.29 7.98
N LEU A 512 8.47 -12.36 8.24
CA LEU A 512 8.16 -10.94 8.47
C LEU A 512 7.56 -10.28 7.21
N CYS A 513 8.25 -10.35 6.07
CA CYS A 513 7.79 -9.72 4.84
C CYS A 513 6.46 -10.29 4.33
N MET A 514 6.30 -11.63 4.31
CA MET A 514 5.05 -12.26 3.87
C MET A 514 3.87 -11.91 4.79
N SER A 515 4.11 -11.79 6.10
CA SER A 515 3.08 -11.34 7.05
C SER A 515 2.77 -9.84 6.90
N TYR A 516 3.76 -8.99 6.61
CA TYR A 516 3.55 -7.58 6.25
C TYR A 516 2.64 -7.42 5.04
N TYR A 517 2.93 -8.14 3.95
CA TYR A 517 2.10 -8.13 2.74
C TYR A 517 0.70 -8.65 3.05
N ARG A 518 0.56 -9.81 3.71
CA ARG A 518 -0.74 -10.41 4.07
C ARG A 518 -1.64 -9.43 4.82
N ILE A 519 -1.13 -8.79 5.88
CA ILE A 519 -1.93 -7.88 6.73
C ILE A 519 -2.23 -6.57 6.00
N ASN A 520 -1.26 -5.95 5.31
CA ASN A 520 -1.46 -4.66 4.64
C ASN A 520 -2.07 -4.77 3.23
N ASN A 521 -2.33 -6.00 2.76
CA ASN A 521 -3.19 -6.28 1.62
C ASN A 521 -4.69 -6.35 2.02
N GLN A 522 -5.03 -6.50 3.31
CA GLN A 522 -6.43 -6.41 3.75
C GLN A 522 -7.00 -4.99 3.61
N THR A 523 -6.18 -3.98 3.94
CA THR A 523 -6.38 -2.54 3.72
C THR A 523 -4.99 -1.91 3.68
N LYS A 524 -4.69 -1.07 2.67
CA LYS A 524 -3.40 -0.37 2.55
C LYS A 524 -3.31 0.78 3.56
N ILE A 525 -2.10 1.23 3.93
CA ILE A 525 -1.95 2.29 4.97
C ILE A 525 -2.51 3.64 4.51
N GLU A 526 -2.44 3.92 3.21
CA GLU A 526 -3.01 5.12 2.57
C GLU A 526 -4.54 5.06 2.41
N HIS A 527 -5.15 3.90 2.65
CA HIS A 527 -6.60 3.68 2.55
C HIS A 527 -7.31 3.80 3.91
N LEU A 528 -6.55 3.92 5.00
CA LEU A 528 -7.06 4.00 6.37
C LEU A 528 -7.82 5.30 6.63
N HIS A 529 -9.03 5.14 7.12
CA HIS A 529 -9.89 6.19 7.65
C HIS A 529 -10.44 5.78 9.02
N GLU A 530 -11.00 6.72 9.78
CA GLU A 530 -11.68 6.42 11.04
C GLU A 530 -12.73 5.31 10.84
N ASP A 531 -12.82 4.38 11.79
CA ASP A 531 -13.78 3.27 11.81
C ASP A 531 -13.59 2.26 10.65
N SER A 532 -12.39 2.19 10.03
CA SER A 532 -12.05 1.22 8.97
C SER A 532 -12.16 -0.26 9.38
N PHE A 533 -12.04 -0.53 10.68
CA PHE A 533 -12.10 -1.86 11.30
C PHE A 533 -12.92 -1.76 12.58
N THR A 534 -13.69 -2.80 12.92
CA THR A 534 -14.61 -2.74 14.05
C THR A 534 -13.91 -2.91 15.41
N GLN A 535 -14.22 -2.01 16.34
CA GLN A 535 -13.73 -2.01 17.73
C GLN A 535 -14.53 -2.97 18.66
N THR A 536 -15.59 -3.61 18.14
CA THR A 536 -16.57 -4.38 18.94
C THR A 536 -17.22 -5.55 18.21
N GLY A 537 -17.15 -5.62 16.87
CA GLY A 537 -17.68 -6.74 16.10
C GLY A 537 -16.78 -7.98 16.21
N TYR A 538 -17.41 -9.15 16.15
CA TYR A 538 -16.83 -10.47 16.41
C TYR A 538 -15.86 -10.46 17.61
N ASP A 539 -14.56 -10.52 17.34
CA ASP A 539 -13.49 -10.79 18.30
C ASP A 539 -12.51 -9.62 18.42
N ASP A 540 -13.03 -8.39 18.31
CA ASP A 540 -12.29 -7.12 18.25
C ASP A 540 -11.26 -7.12 17.11
N GLU A 541 -11.81 -7.13 15.90
CA GLU A 541 -11.09 -7.05 14.63
C GLU A 541 -10.00 -5.98 14.61
N ALA A 542 -10.30 -4.77 15.11
CA ALA A 542 -9.37 -3.65 15.10
C ALA A 542 -8.24 -3.85 16.13
N GLY A 543 -8.57 -4.28 17.36
CA GLY A 543 -7.58 -4.56 18.40
C GLY A 543 -6.67 -5.73 18.05
N GLY A 544 -7.24 -6.78 17.47
CA GLY A 544 -6.48 -7.94 17.01
C GLY A 544 -5.57 -7.63 15.81
N ARG A 545 -6.07 -6.89 14.81
CA ARG A 545 -5.23 -6.41 13.69
C ARG A 545 -4.05 -5.59 14.20
N LEU A 546 -4.26 -4.78 15.23
CA LEU A 546 -3.18 -4.04 15.89
C LEU A 546 -2.20 -4.96 16.62
N ALA A 547 -2.67 -6.01 17.30
CA ALA A 547 -1.81 -6.99 17.98
C ALA A 547 -0.89 -7.71 16.98
N ALA A 548 -1.42 -8.18 15.85
CA ALA A 548 -0.64 -8.82 14.79
C ALA A 548 0.40 -7.87 14.16
N LEU A 549 0.07 -6.60 13.94
CA LEU A 549 1.03 -5.59 13.46
C LEU A 549 2.09 -5.24 14.52
N ARG A 550 1.72 -5.25 15.81
CA ARG A 550 2.65 -5.00 16.92
C ARG A 550 3.68 -6.12 17.03
N GLU A 551 3.25 -7.38 17.07
CA GLU A 551 4.14 -8.55 17.14
C GLU A 551 5.11 -8.57 15.94
N LEU A 552 4.59 -8.28 14.74
CA LEU A 552 5.37 -8.16 13.51
C LEU A 552 6.45 -7.07 13.60
N ALA A 553 6.11 -5.89 14.13
CA ALA A 553 7.06 -4.80 14.34
C ALA A 553 8.09 -5.13 15.43
N GLU A 554 7.68 -5.69 16.57
CA GLU A 554 8.59 -6.10 17.64
C GLU A 554 9.58 -7.19 17.16
N ARG A 555 9.14 -8.15 16.34
CA ARG A 555 10.02 -9.16 15.74
C ARG A 555 10.96 -8.57 14.68
N SER A 556 10.45 -7.79 13.73
CA SER A 556 11.25 -7.08 12.72
C SER A 556 12.38 -6.28 13.36
N HIS A 557 12.04 -5.60 14.43
CA HIS A 557 12.96 -4.74 15.13
C HIS A 557 14.02 -5.51 15.94
N ASN A 558 13.62 -6.56 16.65
CA ASN A 558 14.55 -7.45 17.35
C ASN A 558 15.56 -8.12 16.39
N LEU A 559 15.10 -8.53 15.19
CA LEU A 559 15.98 -8.97 14.11
C LEU A 559 16.98 -7.87 13.76
N GLY A 560 16.53 -6.64 13.46
CA GLY A 560 17.39 -5.50 13.15
C GLY A 560 18.43 -5.16 14.23
N ARG A 561 18.02 -5.12 15.52
CA ARG A 561 18.94 -4.87 16.65
C ARG A 561 20.02 -5.94 16.78
N SER A 562 19.71 -7.19 16.47
CA SER A 562 20.64 -8.32 16.55
C SER A 562 21.65 -8.40 15.40
N MET A 563 21.41 -7.72 14.28
CA MET A 563 22.31 -7.71 13.12
C MET A 563 23.64 -6.99 13.42
N LYS A 564 24.65 -7.25 12.59
CA LYS A 564 25.96 -6.59 12.67
C LYS A 564 25.79 -5.07 12.49
N PRO A 565 26.50 -4.21 13.26
CA PRO A 565 26.26 -2.77 13.28
C PRO A 565 26.19 -2.10 11.90
N GLU A 566 27.08 -2.49 10.98
CA GLU A 566 27.18 -1.92 9.65
C GLU A 566 25.93 -2.17 8.77
N PHE A 567 25.22 -3.27 8.97
CA PHE A 567 24.03 -3.62 8.18
C PHE A 567 22.71 -3.10 8.78
N ARG A 568 22.71 -2.60 10.03
CA ARG A 568 21.47 -2.19 10.72
C ARG A 568 20.75 -1.05 10.02
N GLU A 569 21.50 -0.08 9.52
CA GLU A 569 20.96 1.08 8.83
C GLU A 569 20.27 0.67 7.52
N ALA A 570 20.95 -0.13 6.70
CA ALA A 570 20.39 -0.70 5.46
C ALA A 570 19.18 -1.60 5.72
N TYR A 571 19.20 -2.43 6.77
CA TYR A 571 18.05 -3.25 7.16
C TYR A 571 16.85 -2.40 7.56
N ARG A 572 17.08 -1.41 8.44
CA ARG A 572 16.01 -0.50 8.87
C ARG A 572 15.42 0.29 7.71
N SER A 573 16.28 0.65 6.77
CA SER A 573 15.96 1.36 5.54
C SER A 573 15.05 0.55 4.60
N LEU A 574 15.37 -0.73 4.38
CA LEU A 574 14.76 -1.58 3.34
C LEU A 574 13.60 -2.47 3.83
N VAL A 575 13.58 -2.84 5.12
CA VAL A 575 12.63 -3.83 5.68
C VAL A 575 11.86 -3.25 6.87
N ASP A 576 12.56 -2.82 7.93
CA ASP A 576 11.95 -2.43 9.20
C ASP A 576 10.97 -1.26 9.05
N LEU A 577 11.32 -0.25 8.23
CA LEU A 577 10.48 0.94 8.02
C LEU A 577 9.08 0.59 7.53
N LYS A 578 8.92 -0.32 6.55
CA LYS A 578 7.59 -0.60 5.99
C LYS A 578 6.70 -1.32 7.02
N ILE A 579 7.29 -2.16 7.86
CA ILE A 579 6.63 -2.82 8.99
C ILE A 579 6.28 -1.82 10.10
N ALA A 580 7.23 -1.00 10.54
CA ALA A 580 7.05 0.00 11.58
C ALA A 580 6.03 1.07 11.19
N MET A 581 6.07 1.57 9.95
CA MET A 581 5.08 2.52 9.43
C MET A 581 3.67 1.92 9.42
N ALA A 582 3.52 0.67 8.97
CA ALA A 582 2.23 -0.03 9.02
C ALA A 582 1.71 -0.16 10.45
N TYR A 583 2.54 -0.56 11.41
CA TYR A 583 2.14 -0.61 12.82
C TYR A 583 1.74 0.78 13.34
N TYR A 584 2.56 1.81 13.18
CA TYR A 584 2.30 3.13 13.75
C TYR A 584 1.06 3.81 13.18
N VAL A 585 0.80 3.70 11.87
CA VAL A 585 -0.41 4.29 11.25
C VAL A 585 -1.66 3.54 11.71
N ASN A 586 -1.69 2.19 11.65
CA ASN A 586 -2.84 1.42 12.15
C ASN A 586 -3.09 1.67 13.66
N ALA A 587 -2.02 1.82 14.45
CA ALA A 587 -2.12 2.16 15.87
C ALA A 587 -2.71 3.56 16.11
N GLN A 588 -2.28 4.57 15.34
CA GLN A 588 -2.81 5.93 15.43
C GLN A 588 -4.33 5.95 15.22
N PHE A 589 -4.83 5.24 14.19
CA PHE A 589 -6.27 5.10 13.92
C PHE A 589 -6.99 4.29 15.00
N TYR A 590 -6.50 3.10 15.36
CA TYR A 590 -7.11 2.27 16.40
C TYR A 590 -7.32 3.02 17.72
N HIS A 591 -6.29 3.73 18.21
CA HIS A 591 -6.37 4.45 19.47
C HIS A 591 -7.24 5.72 19.39
N ALA A 592 -7.37 6.36 18.22
CA ALA A 592 -8.33 7.44 18.01
C ALA A 592 -9.78 6.94 17.97
N ASP A 593 -10.02 5.81 17.30
CA ASP A 593 -11.33 5.17 17.20
C ASP A 593 -11.80 4.67 18.57
N ARG A 594 -10.91 4.01 19.33
CA ARG A 594 -11.13 3.63 20.74
C ARG A 594 -11.38 4.85 21.64
N SER A 595 -10.66 5.96 21.43
CA SER A 595 -10.91 7.23 22.16
C SER A 595 -12.34 7.76 21.94
N ARG A 596 -12.87 7.70 20.71
CA ARG A 596 -14.26 8.07 20.42
C ARG A 596 -15.27 7.10 21.04
N LEU A 597 -15.01 5.79 20.96
CA LEU A 597 -15.88 4.75 21.55
C LEU A 597 -16.01 4.92 23.06
N GLU A 598 -14.91 5.05 23.79
CA GLU A 598 -14.94 5.16 25.25
C GLU A 598 -15.57 6.48 25.73
N ALA A 599 -15.38 7.57 24.99
CA ALA A 599 -16.07 8.82 25.28
C ALA A 599 -17.60 8.74 25.02
N ALA A 600 -18.04 7.91 24.06
CA ALA A 600 -19.45 7.66 23.80
C ALA A 600 -20.09 6.74 24.87
N ARG A 601 -19.33 5.77 25.40
CA ARG A 601 -19.72 4.94 26.56
C ARG A 601 -19.77 5.76 27.86
N GLY A 602 -18.90 6.77 27.99
CA GLY A 602 -18.74 7.59 29.19
C GLY A 602 -17.52 7.21 30.04
N ALA A 603 -16.63 6.36 29.53
CA ALA A 603 -15.36 5.98 30.13
C ALA A 603 -14.29 7.07 29.90
N LEU A 604 -14.47 8.23 30.53
CA LEU A 604 -13.70 9.44 30.24
C LEU A 604 -12.17 9.27 30.44
N PRO A 605 -11.65 8.63 31.51
CA PRO A 605 -10.21 8.43 31.67
C PRO A 605 -9.61 7.52 30.59
N ALA A 606 -10.36 6.51 30.12
CA ALA A 606 -9.96 5.64 29.03
C ALA A 606 -9.89 6.41 27.70
N ALA A 607 -10.92 7.20 27.38
CA ALA A 607 -10.93 8.04 26.18
C ALA A 607 -9.74 9.02 26.10
N ASP A 608 -9.37 9.61 27.23
CA ASP A 608 -8.22 10.51 27.41
C ASP A 608 -6.87 9.77 27.32
N ARG A 609 -6.77 8.56 27.87
CA ARG A 609 -5.60 7.67 27.69
C ARG A 609 -5.41 7.27 26.22
N GLN A 610 -6.47 6.82 25.57
CA GLN A 610 -6.44 6.35 24.18
C GLN A 610 -6.05 7.50 23.22
N MET A 611 -6.56 8.72 23.46
CA MET A 611 -6.11 9.94 22.74
C MET A 611 -4.59 10.17 22.85
N ARG A 612 -4.02 10.13 24.06
CA ARG A 612 -2.56 10.29 24.26
C ARG A 612 -1.74 9.28 23.47
N ILE A 613 -2.20 8.03 23.40
CA ILE A 613 -1.48 6.96 22.71
C ILE A 613 -1.52 7.18 21.19
N SER A 614 -2.65 7.62 20.63
CA SER A 614 -2.73 8.05 19.22
C SER A 614 -1.74 9.19 18.91
N HIS A 615 -1.66 10.20 19.79
CA HIS A 615 -0.68 11.29 19.67
C HIS A 615 0.78 10.82 19.81
N LEU A 616 1.05 9.77 20.59
CA LEU A 616 2.37 9.16 20.67
C LEU A 616 2.75 8.47 19.36
N PHE A 617 1.85 7.66 18.77
CA PHE A 617 2.11 7.03 17.47
C PHE A 617 2.27 8.03 16.32
N GLN A 618 1.53 9.14 16.33
CA GLN A 618 1.79 10.28 15.45
C GLN A 618 3.22 10.83 15.63
N GLY A 619 3.71 10.90 16.86
CA GLY A 619 5.10 11.22 17.17
C GLY A 619 6.09 10.19 16.61
N MET A 620 5.80 8.88 16.73
CA MET A 620 6.61 7.80 16.16
C MET A 620 6.75 7.93 14.64
N ILE A 621 5.64 8.23 13.94
CA ILE A 621 5.64 8.47 12.48
C ILE A 621 6.56 9.64 12.13
N ARG A 622 6.43 10.79 12.83
CA ARG A 622 7.29 11.96 12.60
C ARG A 622 8.76 11.64 12.90
N ALA A 623 9.07 10.89 13.95
CA ALA A 623 10.43 10.49 14.30
C ALA A 623 11.06 9.58 13.22
N LEU A 624 10.31 8.59 12.74
CA LEU A 624 10.71 7.70 11.63
C LEU A 624 10.93 8.47 10.31
N LEU A 625 10.07 9.43 9.98
CA LEU A 625 10.22 10.29 8.81
C LEU A 625 11.40 11.27 8.95
N HIS A 626 11.62 11.83 10.15
CA HIS A 626 12.78 12.66 10.45
C HIS A 626 14.07 11.85 10.23
N TRP A 627 14.16 10.66 10.81
CA TRP A 627 15.28 9.75 10.63
C TRP A 627 15.49 9.37 9.15
N TYR A 628 14.43 9.05 8.37
CA TYR A 628 14.58 8.68 6.95
C TYR A 628 15.29 9.77 6.12
N ASN A 629 14.95 11.04 6.38
CA ASN A 629 15.40 12.16 5.56
C ASN A 629 16.64 12.86 6.14
N ARG A 630 16.78 12.94 7.47
CA ARG A 630 17.76 13.82 8.13
C ARG A 630 18.95 13.09 8.74
N GLU A 631 18.84 11.78 8.98
CA GLU A 631 19.87 11.00 9.67
C GLU A 631 20.39 9.83 8.85
N LEU A 632 19.53 9.12 8.10
CA LEU A 632 19.96 8.02 7.23
C LEU A 632 21.08 8.50 6.28
N ALA A 633 22.20 7.77 6.25
CA ALA A 633 23.37 8.09 5.46
C ALA A 633 23.80 9.56 5.58
N GLN A 634 23.78 10.11 6.81
CA GLN A 634 24.13 11.50 7.13
C GLN A 634 23.27 12.57 6.43
N GLY A 635 22.09 12.20 5.92
CA GLY A 635 21.17 13.09 5.21
C GLY A 635 21.25 13.00 3.68
N ASP A 636 21.99 12.04 3.10
CA ASP A 636 22.04 11.75 1.65
C ASP A 636 20.64 11.52 1.02
N TRP A 637 19.61 11.34 1.85
CA TRP A 637 18.23 11.05 1.46
C TRP A 637 17.21 12.12 1.85
N ASP A 638 17.64 13.33 2.22
CA ASP A 638 16.70 14.42 2.53
C ASP A 638 15.78 14.72 1.34
N GLY A 639 14.46 14.63 1.55
CA GLY A 639 13.43 14.90 0.54
C GLY A 639 12.82 13.68 -0.16
N ILE A 640 13.35 12.46 0.00
CA ILE A 640 12.88 11.26 -0.73
C ILE A 640 11.84 10.41 0.01
N LEU A 641 11.37 10.85 1.17
CA LEU A 641 10.19 10.27 1.84
C LEU A 641 9.45 11.36 2.60
N THR A 642 8.53 12.03 1.91
CA THR A 642 7.74 13.15 2.41
C THR A 642 6.23 12.93 2.18
N PRO A 643 5.66 11.76 2.58
CA PRO A 643 4.27 11.39 2.27
C PRO A 643 3.21 12.32 2.88
N ASN A 644 3.63 13.30 3.68
CA ASN A 644 2.83 14.34 4.34
C ASN A 644 2.81 15.67 3.53
N ARG A 645 3.61 15.77 2.47
CA ARG A 645 3.91 17.02 1.70
C ARG A 645 3.81 16.83 0.19
N PHE A 646 4.06 15.62 -0.26
CA PHE A 646 3.98 15.14 -1.63
C PHE A 646 2.63 15.52 -2.29
N PRO A 647 2.61 16.01 -3.55
CA PRO A 647 1.36 16.13 -4.32
C PRO A 647 0.58 14.80 -4.35
N PRO A 648 -0.75 14.82 -4.39
CA PRO A 648 -1.51 14.20 -3.30
C PRO A 648 -2.61 13.23 -3.80
N PRO A 649 -3.13 12.29 -2.99
CA PRO A 649 -3.32 12.36 -1.54
C PRO A 649 -2.07 12.07 -0.71
N THR A 650 -1.98 12.71 0.46
CA THR A 650 -0.97 12.43 1.49
C THR A 650 -1.34 11.17 2.30
N LEU A 651 -0.40 10.62 3.05
CA LEU A 651 -0.66 9.56 4.02
C LEU A 651 -1.73 10.02 5.06
N PRO A 652 -2.82 9.26 5.29
CA PRO A 652 -3.85 9.62 6.27
C PRO A 652 -3.26 9.76 7.68
N GLN A 653 -3.50 10.92 8.31
CA GLN A 653 -2.96 11.26 9.62
C GLN A 653 -3.95 12.09 10.43
N TYR A 654 -3.63 12.25 11.72
CA TYR A 654 -4.42 13.01 12.68
C TYR A 654 -5.91 12.60 12.70
N PRO A 655 -6.27 11.29 12.84
CA PRO A 655 -7.67 10.88 13.00
C PRO A 655 -8.31 11.52 14.24
N ALA A 656 -9.62 11.72 14.26
CA ALA A 656 -10.27 12.42 15.37
C ALA A 656 -10.31 11.56 16.65
N CYS A 657 -9.59 12.00 17.67
CA CYS A 657 -9.79 11.57 19.05
C CYS A 657 -10.94 12.36 19.68
N ARG A 658 -11.45 11.90 20.82
CA ARG A 658 -12.48 12.62 21.59
C ARG A 658 -11.87 13.19 22.88
N PRO A 659 -11.43 14.45 22.89
CA PRO A 659 -10.90 15.09 24.09
C PRO A 659 -12.02 15.26 25.11
N VAL A 660 -11.75 14.85 26.35
CA VAL A 660 -12.72 14.84 27.43
C VAL A 660 -12.15 15.50 28.68
N LYS A 661 -13.01 16.25 29.38
CA LYS A 661 -12.71 16.71 30.73
C LYS A 661 -13.16 15.64 31.71
N VAL A 662 -12.22 14.85 32.23
CA VAL A 662 -12.50 13.93 33.35
C VAL A 662 -13.02 14.74 34.53
N GLN A 663 -14.22 14.40 35.00
CA GLN A 663 -14.84 14.97 36.18
C GLN A 663 -15.00 13.87 37.24
N PRO A 664 -14.94 14.18 38.55
CA PRO A 664 -15.12 13.17 39.59
C PRO A 664 -16.55 12.57 39.57
N ASP A 665 -16.68 11.39 39.00
CA ASP A 665 -17.83 10.48 39.11
C ASP A 665 -17.42 9.27 39.98
N GLN A 666 -18.37 8.55 40.58
CA GLN A 666 -18.10 7.31 41.33
C GLN A 666 -18.70 6.07 40.64
N GLY A 667 -19.29 6.23 39.45
CA GLY A 667 -19.74 5.12 38.61
C GLY A 667 -18.62 4.34 37.94
N LEU A 668 -18.90 3.06 37.68
CA LEU A 668 -18.14 2.17 36.79
C LEU A 668 -19.03 1.76 35.61
N ILE A 669 -18.39 1.39 34.50
CA ILE A 669 -19.03 0.80 33.32
C ILE A 669 -18.52 -0.63 33.16
N LEU A 670 -19.40 -1.52 32.72
CA LEU A 670 -19.11 -2.93 32.43
C LEU A 670 -19.66 -3.29 31.06
N THR A 671 -18.80 -3.64 30.10
CA THR A 671 -19.18 -3.93 28.72
C THR A 671 -18.73 -5.33 28.28
N PRO A 672 -19.62 -6.34 28.30
CA PRO A 672 -19.34 -7.67 27.76
C PRO A 672 -19.04 -7.64 26.26
N GLN A 673 -18.18 -8.56 25.78
CA GLN A 673 -17.91 -8.75 24.35
C GLN A 673 -19.22 -8.91 23.56
N GLY A 674 -19.34 -8.18 22.45
CA GLY A 674 -20.50 -8.23 21.56
C GLY A 674 -21.80 -7.64 22.13
N ALA A 675 -21.78 -6.99 23.30
CA ALA A 675 -22.95 -6.29 23.83
C ALA A 675 -23.22 -4.96 23.11
N GLU A 676 -24.49 -4.67 22.80
CA GLU A 676 -24.91 -3.41 22.18
C GLU A 676 -24.99 -2.23 23.17
N GLU A 677 -25.16 -2.52 24.47
CA GLU A 677 -25.26 -1.54 25.54
C GLU A 677 -24.30 -1.88 26.69
N SER A 678 -23.56 -0.87 27.17
CA SER A 678 -22.70 -0.97 28.35
C SER A 678 -23.49 -0.77 29.64
N LEU A 679 -23.21 -1.58 30.67
CA LEU A 679 -23.93 -1.58 31.94
C LEU A 679 -23.25 -0.67 32.96
N LYS A 680 -23.96 0.33 33.50
CA LYS A 680 -23.47 1.12 34.63
C LYS A 680 -23.60 0.33 35.93
N VAL A 681 -22.51 0.22 36.68
CA VAL A 681 -22.43 -0.57 37.91
C VAL A 681 -21.84 0.25 39.08
N PRO A 682 -22.33 0.08 40.32
CA PRO A 682 -23.49 -0.73 40.72
C PRO A 682 -24.83 -0.13 40.24
N GLY A 683 -25.78 -0.99 39.88
CA GLY A 683 -27.09 -0.63 39.35
C GLY A 683 -28.17 -1.67 39.65
N ASN A 684 -29.40 -1.47 39.16
CA ASN A 684 -30.54 -2.36 39.44
C ASN A 684 -30.41 -3.74 38.76
N ASN A 685 -29.80 -4.71 39.45
CA ASN A 685 -29.94 -6.17 39.33
C ASN A 685 -29.90 -6.86 37.95
N ASN A 686 -29.60 -6.17 36.86
CA ASN A 686 -29.27 -6.81 35.58
C ASN A 686 -27.85 -7.40 35.70
N HIS A 687 -27.76 -8.72 35.85
CA HIS A 687 -26.48 -9.43 35.73
C HIS A 687 -25.93 -9.24 34.30
N ALA A 688 -24.64 -8.90 34.20
CA ALA A 688 -23.92 -9.07 32.95
C ALA A 688 -23.77 -10.58 32.66
N ARG A 689 -23.56 -10.96 31.40
CA ARG A 689 -23.36 -12.36 31.02
C ARG A 689 -22.30 -12.52 29.93
N LEU A 690 -21.53 -13.60 30.03
CA LEU A 690 -20.75 -14.17 28.93
C LEU A 690 -21.34 -15.53 28.55
N VAL A 691 -21.28 -15.87 27.27
CA VAL A 691 -21.90 -17.09 26.74
C VAL A 691 -20.91 -17.75 25.78
N PHE A 692 -20.24 -18.80 26.28
CA PHE A 692 -19.25 -19.56 25.53
C PHE A 692 -19.96 -20.67 24.77
N ASP A 693 -19.78 -20.74 23.44
CA ASP A 693 -20.22 -21.91 22.69
C ASP A 693 -19.25 -23.10 22.94
N PRO A 694 -19.74 -24.33 23.15
CA PRO A 694 -18.94 -25.56 23.19
C PRO A 694 -17.84 -25.72 22.13
N TYR A 695 -18.00 -25.12 20.95
CA TYR A 695 -17.04 -25.15 19.83
C TYR A 695 -16.59 -23.74 19.39
N GLY A 696 -16.87 -22.72 20.20
CA GLY A 696 -16.56 -21.32 19.91
C GLY A 696 -15.23 -20.84 20.49
N ILE A 697 -15.10 -19.51 20.55
CA ILE A 697 -13.96 -18.85 21.20
C ILE A 697 -13.87 -19.24 22.68
N PHE A 698 -12.69 -19.70 23.11
CA PHE A 698 -12.46 -20.16 24.49
C PHE A 698 -12.11 -19.02 25.45
N ASP A 699 -11.78 -17.84 24.93
CA ASP A 699 -11.52 -16.61 25.65
C ASP A 699 -12.56 -15.57 25.22
N GLN A 700 -13.31 -15.03 26.18
CA GLN A 700 -14.20 -13.88 26.01
C GLN A 700 -13.89 -12.86 27.09
N TRP A 701 -14.14 -11.58 26.83
CA TRP A 701 -13.86 -10.53 27.81
C TRP A 701 -15.07 -9.68 28.17
N PHE A 702 -14.89 -8.89 29.23
CA PHE A 702 -15.63 -7.66 29.42
C PHE A 702 -14.67 -6.50 29.68
N ASP A 703 -14.96 -5.34 29.11
CA ASP A 703 -14.28 -4.10 29.45
C ASP A 703 -14.87 -3.59 30.79
N LEU A 704 -14.02 -3.25 31.78
CA LEU A 704 -14.39 -2.60 33.04
C LEU A 704 -13.75 -1.22 33.11
N ASP A 705 -14.58 -0.18 33.06
CA ASP A 705 -14.11 1.19 32.81
C ASP A 705 -14.53 2.15 33.92
N LEU A 706 -13.66 3.11 34.25
CA LEU A 706 -13.96 4.15 35.24
C LEU A 706 -14.72 5.31 34.57
N MET A 707 -15.79 5.82 35.19
CA MET A 707 -16.49 7.02 34.67
C MET A 707 -15.78 8.34 35.01
N GLY A 708 -14.72 8.29 35.83
CA GLY A 708 -14.05 9.47 36.40
C GLY A 708 -13.71 9.33 37.89
N SER A 709 -13.82 8.13 38.45
CA SER A 709 -13.44 7.84 39.84
C SER A 709 -11.93 7.95 40.05
N SER A 710 -11.50 8.00 41.32
CA SER A 710 -10.12 7.63 41.65
C SER A 710 -9.80 6.22 41.15
N ALA A 711 -8.51 5.89 41.07
CA ALA A 711 -8.10 4.51 40.82
C ALA A 711 -8.79 3.54 41.81
N GLN A 712 -9.13 2.35 41.31
CA GLN A 712 -9.80 1.30 42.06
C GLN A 712 -8.88 0.09 42.15
N GLU A 713 -8.75 -0.48 43.34
CA GLU A 713 -8.29 -1.86 43.48
C GLU A 713 -9.50 -2.74 43.14
N VAL A 714 -9.35 -3.58 42.12
CA VAL A 714 -10.39 -4.47 41.62
C VAL A 714 -9.92 -5.90 41.85
N ARG A 715 -10.77 -6.72 42.48
CA ARG A 715 -10.54 -8.14 42.68
C ARG A 715 -11.70 -8.95 42.14
N ILE A 716 -11.40 -10.05 41.47
CA ILE A 716 -12.36 -10.91 40.79
C ILE A 716 -12.23 -12.32 41.37
N CYS A 717 -13.36 -12.97 41.62
CA CYS A 717 -13.41 -14.37 42.07
C CYS A 717 -14.40 -15.15 41.21
N ALA A 718 -13.95 -16.27 40.63
CA ALA A 718 -14.84 -17.29 40.09
C ALA A 718 -15.36 -18.20 41.22
N ASP A 719 -16.59 -18.69 41.12
CA ASP A 719 -17.14 -19.74 41.98
C ASP A 719 -16.86 -21.17 41.44
N GLN A 720 -16.37 -21.28 40.20
CA GLN A 720 -16.13 -22.53 39.49
C GLN A 720 -14.66 -22.70 39.07
N ASP A 721 -14.13 -23.92 39.19
CA ASP A 721 -12.75 -24.29 38.82
C ASP A 721 -12.46 -24.26 37.30
N TRP A 722 -13.52 -24.28 36.49
CA TRP A 722 -13.45 -24.33 35.04
C TRP A 722 -13.55 -22.95 34.37
N ILE A 723 -13.76 -21.89 35.15
CA ILE A 723 -13.64 -20.50 34.69
C ILE A 723 -12.24 -20.02 35.10
N ARG A 724 -11.39 -19.71 34.14
CA ARG A 724 -10.06 -19.14 34.38
C ARG A 724 -10.04 -17.65 34.15
N LEU A 725 -9.21 -16.97 34.94
CA LEU A 725 -8.90 -15.56 34.85
C LEU A 725 -7.36 -15.45 34.74
N PRO A 726 -6.80 -14.90 33.65
CA PRO A 726 -5.36 -14.68 33.55
C PRO A 726 -4.82 -13.70 34.60
N GLU A 727 -5.69 -12.86 35.17
CA GLU A 727 -5.38 -11.86 36.19
C GLU A 727 -6.61 -11.67 37.10
N GLU A 728 -6.49 -11.95 38.40
CA GLU A 728 -7.60 -11.87 39.37
C GLU A 728 -7.68 -10.53 40.13
N GLU A 729 -6.59 -9.78 40.21
CA GLU A 729 -6.52 -8.55 41.02
C GLU A 729 -5.63 -7.48 40.35
N ARG A 730 -6.19 -6.29 40.08
CA ARG A 730 -5.51 -5.17 39.40
C ARG A 730 -5.89 -3.82 40.04
N VAL A 731 -4.94 -2.88 40.04
CA VAL A 731 -5.24 -1.45 40.27
C VAL A 731 -5.61 -0.78 38.94
N VAL A 732 -6.91 -0.55 38.72
CA VAL A 732 -7.45 0.09 37.52
C VAL A 732 -7.41 1.61 37.67
N LYS A 733 -6.82 2.31 36.70
CA LYS A 733 -6.75 3.78 36.63
C LYS A 733 -7.74 4.40 35.63
N ASP A 734 -8.21 3.60 34.67
CA ASP A 734 -8.89 4.05 33.46
C ASP A 734 -9.79 2.95 32.86
N GLU A 735 -9.20 1.90 32.30
CA GLU A 735 -9.89 0.73 31.72
C GLU A 735 -9.19 -0.58 32.11
N TRP A 736 -9.95 -1.68 32.19
CA TRP A 736 -9.41 -3.03 32.25
C TRP A 736 -10.28 -3.98 31.44
N ARG A 737 -9.78 -4.41 30.28
CA ARG A 737 -10.31 -5.59 29.59
C ARG A 737 -9.95 -6.83 30.40
N ILE A 738 -10.96 -7.47 30.96
CA ILE A 738 -10.84 -8.67 31.80
C ILE A 738 -11.16 -9.88 30.93
N HIS A 739 -10.13 -10.68 30.69
CA HIS A 739 -10.24 -11.94 29.95
C HIS A 739 -10.78 -13.06 30.84
N VAL A 740 -11.71 -13.85 30.28
CA VAL A 740 -12.41 -14.95 30.93
C VAL A 740 -12.27 -16.16 30.03
N GLN A 741 -11.62 -17.21 30.52
CA GLN A 741 -11.25 -18.38 29.73
C GLN A 741 -12.02 -19.62 30.20
N VAL A 742 -12.60 -20.37 29.26
CA VAL A 742 -13.34 -21.62 29.52
C VAL A 742 -12.65 -22.79 28.83
N ASP A 743 -11.75 -23.42 29.56
CA ASP A 743 -11.02 -24.62 29.12
C ASP A 743 -11.99 -25.76 28.76
N ASN A 744 -11.88 -26.25 27.53
CA ASN A 744 -12.66 -27.39 27.01
C ASN A 744 -14.18 -27.19 27.16
N ALA A 745 -14.70 -26.06 26.66
CA ALA A 745 -16.11 -25.67 26.70
C ALA A 745 -17.09 -26.83 26.34
N SER A 746 -16.76 -27.67 25.36
CA SER A 746 -17.51 -28.90 25.04
C SER A 746 -17.72 -29.83 26.24
N THR A 747 -16.68 -30.09 27.04
CA THR A 747 -16.77 -30.89 28.29
C THR A 747 -17.48 -30.15 29.43
N ARG A 748 -17.70 -28.84 29.28
CA ARG A 748 -18.40 -27.96 30.22
C ARG A 748 -19.80 -27.57 29.74
N ALA A 749 -20.28 -28.14 28.64
CA ALA A 749 -21.54 -27.77 28.01
C ALA A 749 -22.75 -27.81 28.97
N GLY A 750 -23.58 -26.76 28.91
CA GLY A 750 -24.74 -26.59 29.78
C GLY A 750 -24.44 -26.24 31.24
N ARG A 751 -23.18 -25.95 31.60
CA ARG A 751 -22.82 -25.44 32.94
C ARG A 751 -23.02 -23.92 33.04
N GLN A 752 -23.16 -23.46 34.27
CA GLN A 752 -23.18 -22.06 34.67
C GLN A 752 -22.24 -21.86 35.86
N GLY A 753 -21.56 -20.73 35.90
CA GLY A 753 -20.93 -20.14 37.08
C GLY A 753 -21.18 -18.64 37.12
N THR A 754 -20.61 -17.96 38.12
CA THR A 754 -20.74 -16.52 38.33
C THR A 754 -19.40 -15.93 38.77
N LEU A 755 -18.85 -15.01 37.95
CA LEU A 755 -17.76 -14.15 38.39
C LEU A 755 -18.30 -13.09 39.34
N THR A 756 -17.58 -12.89 40.44
CA THR A 756 -17.89 -11.88 41.46
C THR A 756 -16.77 -10.85 41.50
N ILE A 757 -17.08 -9.62 41.09
CA ILE A 757 -16.12 -8.49 41.05
C ILE A 757 -16.36 -7.61 42.29
N PHE A 758 -15.28 -7.36 43.02
CA PHE A 758 -15.21 -6.44 44.16
C PHE A 758 -14.31 -5.26 43.79
N THR A 759 -14.69 -4.05 44.22
CA THR A 759 -13.90 -2.83 43.97
C THR A 759 -13.72 -2.02 45.25
N ARG A 760 -12.58 -1.35 45.40
CA ARG A 760 -12.36 -0.35 46.47
C ARG A 760 -11.48 0.82 45.99
N PRO A 761 -11.77 2.08 46.36
CA PRO A 761 -10.95 3.22 45.96
C PRO A 761 -9.55 3.23 46.59
N CYS A 762 -8.51 3.43 45.77
CA CYS A 762 -7.16 3.73 46.24
C CYS A 762 -7.13 5.16 46.84
N ASN A 763 -7.18 5.30 48.17
CA ASN A 763 -7.14 6.62 48.82
C ASN A 763 -6.35 6.59 50.15
N PRO A 764 -5.25 7.36 50.30
CA PRO A 764 -4.42 7.37 51.52
C PRO A 764 -5.14 7.75 52.82
N GLU A 765 -6.21 8.55 52.76
CA GLU A 765 -6.93 9.04 53.96
C GLU A 765 -8.15 8.19 54.33
N ALA A 766 -8.47 7.14 53.56
CA ALA A 766 -9.66 6.31 53.79
C ALA A 766 -9.40 5.19 54.82
N THR A 767 -9.68 5.46 56.09
CA THR A 767 -9.76 4.42 57.12
C THR A 767 -10.91 3.45 56.81
N GLU A 768 -10.55 2.20 56.51
CA GLU A 768 -11.42 1.02 56.38
C GLU A 768 -12.77 1.23 55.66
N LYS A 769 -12.74 1.69 54.40
CA LYS A 769 -13.85 1.39 53.49
C LYS A 769 -13.78 -0.08 53.07
N ALA A 770 -14.81 -0.85 53.44
CA ALA A 770 -15.03 -2.20 52.95
C ALA A 770 -15.15 -2.23 51.41
N TRP A 771 -14.91 -3.40 50.83
CA TRP A 771 -15.17 -3.67 49.41
C TRP A 771 -16.61 -3.30 49.01
N SER A 772 -16.79 -2.88 47.76
CA SER A 772 -18.09 -2.54 47.20
C SER A 772 -19.09 -3.70 47.21
N THR A 773 -20.37 -3.39 46.98
CA THR A 773 -21.38 -4.43 46.78
C THR A 773 -21.00 -5.25 45.54
N PRO A 774 -20.85 -6.58 45.64
CA PRO A 774 -20.28 -7.40 44.58
C PRO A 774 -21.08 -7.31 43.29
N ILE A 775 -20.40 -6.97 42.19
CA ILE A 775 -20.93 -7.01 40.84
C ILE A 775 -20.86 -8.46 40.37
N ARG A 776 -21.93 -8.95 39.72
CA ARG A 776 -22.03 -10.34 39.25
C ARG A 776 -22.08 -10.40 37.72
N VAL A 777 -21.27 -11.31 37.16
CA VAL A 777 -21.29 -11.67 35.74
C VAL A 777 -21.55 -13.17 35.65
N ASP A 778 -22.67 -13.56 35.05
CA ASP A 778 -22.96 -14.98 34.82
C ASP A 778 -22.15 -15.50 33.62
N VAL A 779 -21.42 -16.59 33.84
CA VAL A 779 -20.64 -17.28 32.81
C VAL A 779 -21.39 -18.56 32.44
N LEU A 780 -21.90 -18.59 31.22
CA LEU A 780 -22.74 -19.67 30.70
C LEU A 780 -22.00 -20.43 29.61
N VAL A 781 -22.07 -21.75 29.62
CA VAL A 781 -21.59 -22.59 28.52
C VAL A 781 -22.79 -23.16 27.76
N GLY A 782 -22.80 -22.99 26.44
CA GLY A 782 -23.87 -23.46 25.56
C GLY A 782 -24.08 -24.98 25.60
N LYS A 783 -25.15 -25.46 24.98
CA LYS A 783 -25.43 -26.90 24.88
C LYS A 783 -24.56 -27.54 23.81
N ASP A 784 -24.00 -28.70 24.15
CA ASP A 784 -23.30 -29.57 23.21
C ASP A 784 -24.29 -30.06 22.13
N PRO A 785 -24.01 -29.83 20.83
CA PRO A 785 -24.83 -30.32 19.74
C PRO A 785 -24.78 -31.84 19.54
N ARG A 786 -23.82 -32.55 20.17
CA ARG A 786 -23.60 -34.00 20.06
C ARG A 786 -23.33 -34.45 18.63
N LEU A 787 -22.13 -34.12 18.16
CA LEU A 787 -21.61 -34.55 16.85
C LEU A 787 -21.67 -36.08 16.70
N GLU A 788 -21.91 -36.54 15.48
CA GLU A 788 -21.85 -37.98 15.15
C GLU A 788 -20.42 -38.52 15.21
N GLU A 789 -20.29 -39.80 15.62
CA GLU A 789 -19.00 -40.49 15.68
C GLU A 789 -18.42 -40.67 14.28
N GLY A 790 -17.21 -40.14 14.05
CA GLY A 790 -16.58 -40.07 12.73
C GLY A 790 -16.80 -38.76 11.96
N PHE A 791 -17.61 -37.82 12.44
CA PHE A 791 -17.77 -36.52 11.78
C PHE A 791 -16.44 -35.75 11.75
N THR A 792 -16.08 -35.22 10.58
CA THR A 792 -14.87 -34.43 10.34
C THR A 792 -15.25 -33.21 9.52
N GLY A 793 -14.87 -32.01 9.96
CA GLY A 793 -15.33 -30.75 9.37
C GLY A 793 -15.44 -29.60 10.38
N TYR A 794 -16.08 -28.51 9.97
CA TYR A 794 -16.33 -27.33 10.82
C TYR A 794 -17.57 -27.50 11.71
N VAL A 795 -17.66 -26.76 12.81
CA VAL A 795 -18.83 -26.74 13.70
C VAL A 795 -19.35 -25.32 13.89
N GLU A 796 -20.67 -25.12 13.84
CA GLU A 796 -21.30 -23.83 14.17
C GLU A 796 -20.99 -23.41 15.60
N ALA A 797 -20.56 -22.16 15.76
CA ALA A 797 -20.34 -21.53 17.05
C ALA A 797 -20.55 -20.01 16.97
N ASP A 798 -20.85 -19.37 18.10
CA ASP A 798 -20.91 -17.91 18.24
C ASP A 798 -21.77 -17.17 17.17
N GLY A 799 -22.77 -17.88 16.62
CA GLY A 799 -23.71 -17.39 15.60
C GLY A 799 -23.25 -17.50 14.14
N HIS A 800 -22.21 -18.29 13.84
CA HIS A 800 -21.68 -18.45 12.48
C HIS A 800 -20.97 -19.80 12.26
N ILE A 801 -20.64 -20.08 11.00
CA ILE A 801 -19.63 -21.07 10.58
C ILE A 801 -18.70 -20.35 9.61
N SER A 802 -17.41 -20.28 9.92
CA SER A 802 -16.39 -19.60 9.12
C SER A 802 -15.31 -20.59 8.73
N MET A 803 -15.15 -20.81 7.43
CA MET A 803 -14.42 -21.94 6.85
C MET A 803 -13.25 -21.46 6.00
N ASP A 804 -12.11 -22.11 6.16
CA ASP A 804 -10.91 -21.94 5.34
C ASP A 804 -11.01 -22.86 4.12
N PRO A 805 -11.08 -22.30 2.89
CA PRO A 805 -11.15 -23.11 1.67
C PRO A 805 -9.96 -24.08 1.52
N SER A 806 -8.77 -23.73 2.02
CA SER A 806 -7.55 -24.54 1.85
C SER A 806 -7.58 -25.85 2.64
N ARG A 807 -8.43 -25.95 3.66
CA ARG A 807 -8.71 -27.19 4.41
C ARG A 807 -9.77 -28.09 3.74
N GLY A 808 -10.38 -27.65 2.63
CA GLY A 808 -11.43 -28.38 1.94
C GLY A 808 -10.94 -29.54 1.08
N HIS A 809 -11.80 -30.55 0.89
CA HIS A 809 -11.54 -31.69 0.03
C HIS A 809 -11.78 -31.33 -1.45
N ALA A 810 -10.71 -30.91 -2.12
CA ALA A 810 -10.67 -30.71 -3.57
C ALA A 810 -10.67 -32.07 -4.30
N ASN A 811 -11.73 -32.37 -5.05
CA ASN A 811 -11.69 -33.46 -6.01
C ASN A 811 -11.00 -32.99 -7.31
N SER A 812 -10.31 -33.93 -7.97
CA SER A 812 -9.89 -33.75 -9.35
C SER A 812 -10.93 -34.43 -10.24
N ASP A 813 -11.69 -33.64 -10.99
CA ASP A 813 -12.73 -34.20 -11.87
C ASP A 813 -12.08 -35.09 -12.94
N LEU A 814 -12.72 -36.24 -13.19
CA LEU A 814 -12.17 -37.40 -13.89
C LEU A 814 -11.90 -37.16 -15.39
N THR A 815 -12.10 -35.94 -15.87
CA THR A 815 -11.96 -35.49 -17.26
C THR A 815 -10.96 -34.33 -17.46
N LYS A 816 -10.21 -33.90 -16.42
CA LYS A 816 -9.08 -32.95 -16.48
C LYS A 816 -9.36 -31.52 -17.00
N ALA A 817 -10.60 -31.14 -17.30
CA ALA A 817 -10.91 -29.82 -17.87
C ALA A 817 -10.75 -28.65 -16.87
N THR A 818 -10.92 -28.92 -15.57
CA THR A 818 -10.73 -27.97 -14.47
C THR A 818 -10.01 -28.60 -13.29
N THR A 819 -9.39 -27.79 -12.44
CA THR A 819 -8.91 -28.18 -11.10
C THR A 819 -9.02 -27.00 -10.13
N TRP A 820 -9.02 -27.29 -8.83
CA TRP A 820 -8.60 -26.32 -7.81
C TRP A 820 -7.08 -26.45 -7.59
N LEU A 821 -6.45 -25.35 -7.16
CA LEU A 821 -5.08 -25.30 -6.65
C LEU A 821 -5.02 -24.35 -5.44
N ALA A 822 -4.13 -24.65 -4.50
CA ALA A 822 -3.73 -23.73 -3.45
C ALA A 822 -2.60 -22.81 -3.96
N THR A 823 -2.69 -21.51 -3.67
CA THR A 823 -1.61 -20.54 -3.87
C THR A 823 -1.11 -20.06 -2.50
N GLN A 824 0.08 -20.53 -2.13
CA GLN A 824 0.66 -20.38 -0.79
C GLN A 824 0.89 -18.93 -0.36
N ASP A 825 0.67 -18.62 0.92
CA ASP A 825 0.88 -17.29 1.53
C ASP A 825 0.02 -16.15 0.93
N LEU A 826 -0.95 -16.44 0.05
CA LEU A 826 -1.75 -15.41 -0.62
C LEU A 826 -3.10 -15.10 0.07
N GLY A 827 -3.69 -16.01 0.85
CA GLY A 827 -4.98 -15.78 1.50
C GLY A 827 -4.92 -14.67 2.57
N ARG A 828 -5.94 -13.81 2.64
CA ARG A 828 -6.00 -12.65 3.55
C ARG A 828 -5.98 -13.03 5.04
N PHE A 829 -6.20 -14.30 5.37
CA PHE A 829 -6.41 -14.81 6.73
C PHE A 829 -5.32 -15.76 7.24
N GLY A 830 -4.22 -15.91 6.50
CA GLY A 830 -3.11 -16.83 6.86
C GLY A 830 -3.23 -18.22 6.23
N SER A 831 -4.35 -18.49 5.56
CA SER A 831 -4.60 -19.63 4.69
C SER A 831 -4.01 -19.42 3.29
N ASP A 832 -3.97 -20.49 2.51
CA ASP A 832 -3.67 -20.42 1.08
C ASP A 832 -4.90 -19.93 0.29
N LEU A 833 -4.67 -19.16 -0.79
CA LEU A 833 -5.76 -18.80 -1.70
C LEU A 833 -6.13 -20.03 -2.54
N MET A 834 -7.33 -20.57 -2.38
CA MET A 834 -7.82 -21.64 -3.24
C MET A 834 -8.36 -21.04 -4.54
N GLN A 835 -7.83 -21.48 -5.68
CA GLN A 835 -8.13 -20.90 -6.98
C GLN A 835 -8.45 -21.94 -8.04
N THR A 836 -9.46 -21.67 -8.86
CA THR A 836 -9.80 -22.50 -10.03
C THR A 836 -8.79 -22.34 -11.16
N ARG A 837 -8.54 -23.41 -11.92
CA ARG A 837 -7.93 -23.36 -13.25
C ARG A 837 -8.78 -24.10 -14.27
N GLY A 838 -8.75 -23.62 -15.51
CA GLY A 838 -9.57 -24.13 -16.60
C GLY A 838 -11.02 -23.62 -16.55
N TRP A 839 -11.89 -24.19 -17.38
CA TRP A 839 -13.29 -23.78 -17.51
C TRP A 839 -14.20 -25.01 -17.64
N SER A 840 -15.39 -24.95 -17.05
CA SER A 840 -16.43 -25.99 -17.19
C SER A 840 -17.73 -25.41 -17.75
N ASP A 841 -18.55 -26.28 -18.36
CA ASP A 841 -19.88 -25.90 -18.81
C ASP A 841 -20.77 -25.54 -17.59
N PRO A 842 -21.26 -24.28 -17.49
CA PRO A 842 -22.08 -23.84 -16.37
C PRO A 842 -23.37 -24.65 -16.20
N ASP A 843 -23.90 -25.29 -17.23
CA ASP A 843 -25.12 -26.10 -17.12
C ASP A 843 -24.86 -27.57 -16.76
N SER A 844 -23.65 -28.10 -17.01
CA SER A 844 -23.31 -29.52 -16.81
C SER A 844 -23.10 -29.91 -15.35
N GLY A 845 -22.44 -29.05 -14.57
CA GLY A 845 -21.99 -29.39 -13.21
C GLY A 845 -20.69 -30.22 -13.14
N SER A 846 -20.10 -30.59 -14.28
CA SER A 846 -18.80 -31.30 -14.36
C SER A 846 -17.63 -30.32 -14.24
N GLY A 847 -17.51 -29.71 -13.07
CA GLY A 847 -16.38 -28.87 -12.69
C GLY A 847 -15.72 -29.44 -11.44
N ALA A 848 -14.42 -29.20 -11.28
CA ALA A 848 -13.69 -29.59 -10.08
C ALA A 848 -14.35 -28.96 -8.84
N CYS A 849 -14.60 -29.79 -7.83
CA CYS A 849 -15.34 -29.43 -6.64
C CYS A 849 -14.41 -29.35 -5.43
N LEU A 850 -14.43 -28.22 -4.74
CA LEU A 850 -13.85 -28.06 -3.41
C LEU A 850 -14.98 -28.24 -2.39
N SER A 851 -14.85 -29.28 -1.56
CA SER A 851 -15.90 -29.68 -0.62
C SER A 851 -15.52 -29.25 0.80
N LEU A 852 -16.44 -28.61 1.52
CA LEU A 852 -16.28 -28.15 2.89
C LEU A 852 -17.41 -28.73 3.73
N ASP A 853 -17.05 -29.68 4.59
CA ASP A 853 -17.98 -30.35 5.50
C ASP A 853 -18.18 -29.53 6.78
N PHE A 854 -19.42 -29.38 7.23
CA PHE A 854 -19.78 -28.58 8.41
C PHE A 854 -20.95 -29.17 9.21
N TRP A 855 -21.01 -28.85 10.50
CA TRP A 855 -22.08 -29.25 11.41
C TRP A 855 -22.93 -28.05 11.81
N LEU A 856 -24.22 -28.08 11.48
CA LEU A 856 -25.20 -27.06 11.79
C LEU A 856 -25.99 -27.41 13.06
N LYS A 857 -26.18 -26.42 13.93
CA LYS A 857 -26.87 -26.54 15.23
C LYS A 857 -28.20 -25.79 15.23
N THR A 858 -28.25 -24.68 14.49
CA THR A 858 -29.41 -23.82 14.32
C THR A 858 -30.08 -24.14 12.98
N PRO A 859 -31.21 -24.89 12.94
CA PRO A 859 -31.90 -25.17 11.68
C PRO A 859 -32.57 -23.90 11.14
N GLY A 860 -32.48 -23.65 9.83
CA GLY A 860 -32.92 -22.39 9.26
C GLY A 860 -32.51 -22.16 7.80
N ARG A 861 -32.80 -20.95 7.31
CA ARG A 861 -32.27 -20.42 6.04
C ARG A 861 -31.21 -19.38 6.36
N HIS A 862 -29.96 -19.72 6.08
CA HIS A 862 -28.81 -18.93 6.50
C HIS A 862 -28.22 -18.10 5.36
N HIS A 863 -27.48 -17.06 5.71
CA HIS A 863 -26.76 -16.23 4.74
C HIS A 863 -25.39 -16.84 4.46
N LEU A 864 -25.11 -17.19 3.21
CA LEU A 864 -23.80 -17.61 2.75
C LEU A 864 -23.04 -16.41 2.19
N GLU A 865 -21.78 -16.30 2.57
CA GLU A 865 -20.79 -15.36 2.05
C GLU A 865 -19.61 -16.15 1.46
N VAL A 866 -19.25 -15.86 0.22
CA VAL A 866 -18.01 -16.34 -0.41
C VAL A 866 -17.10 -15.13 -0.60
N HIS A 867 -16.04 -15.06 0.20
CA HIS A 867 -15.02 -14.01 0.13
C HIS A 867 -14.02 -14.41 -0.95
N ARG A 868 -14.00 -13.65 -2.05
CA ARG A 868 -13.12 -13.89 -3.21
C ARG A 868 -12.13 -12.75 -3.41
N MET A 869 -10.93 -13.08 -3.86
CA MET A 869 -9.99 -12.07 -4.36
C MET A 869 -10.46 -11.52 -5.71
N PRO A 870 -10.24 -10.22 -5.99
CA PRO A 870 -10.75 -9.55 -7.19
C PRO A 870 -9.95 -9.84 -8.46
N THR A 871 -9.80 -11.12 -8.80
CA THR A 871 -9.39 -11.53 -10.15
C THR A 871 -10.40 -10.99 -11.18
N LEU A 872 -9.92 -10.49 -12.33
CA LEU A 872 -10.72 -9.75 -13.31
C LEU A 872 -10.80 -10.46 -14.67
N ASN A 873 -11.75 -10.05 -15.50
CA ASN A 873 -12.00 -10.60 -16.84
C ASN A 873 -12.83 -9.61 -17.69
N SER A 874 -12.21 -8.56 -18.24
CA SER A 874 -12.94 -7.42 -18.84
C SER A 874 -13.93 -7.78 -19.96
N ARG A 875 -13.69 -8.90 -20.66
CA ARG A 875 -14.52 -9.38 -21.78
C ARG A 875 -15.39 -10.62 -21.45
N GLY A 876 -15.32 -11.14 -20.23
CA GLY A 876 -15.96 -12.40 -19.85
C GLY A 876 -16.89 -12.30 -18.63
N ARG A 877 -17.04 -13.44 -17.96
CA ARG A 877 -17.82 -13.65 -16.72
C ARG A 877 -16.89 -14.25 -15.66
N ILE A 878 -17.31 -14.20 -14.41
CA ILE A 878 -16.53 -14.71 -13.26
C ILE A 878 -17.52 -15.39 -12.31
N ARG A 879 -17.59 -16.72 -12.38
CA ARG A 879 -18.64 -17.51 -11.75
C ARG A 879 -18.12 -18.71 -10.98
N LEU A 880 -18.87 -19.07 -9.94
CA LEU A 880 -18.70 -20.27 -9.11
C LEU A 880 -20.07 -20.92 -8.92
N ARG A 881 -20.18 -22.25 -9.02
CA ARG A 881 -21.40 -22.95 -8.60
C ARG A 881 -21.29 -23.31 -7.11
N VAL A 882 -22.35 -23.03 -6.36
CA VAL A 882 -22.50 -23.46 -4.96
C VAL A 882 -23.57 -24.54 -4.88
N SER A 883 -23.16 -25.74 -4.50
CA SER A 883 -24.01 -26.88 -4.17
C SER A 883 -24.03 -27.11 -2.65
N LEU A 884 -25.10 -27.73 -2.15
CA LEU A 884 -25.23 -28.26 -0.80
C LEU A 884 -25.72 -29.70 -0.91
N ASP A 885 -25.09 -30.62 -0.17
CA ASP A 885 -25.50 -32.01 -0.01
C ASP A 885 -25.73 -32.77 -1.35
N GLY A 886 -24.95 -32.42 -2.38
CA GLY A 886 -25.02 -33.03 -3.71
C GLY A 886 -26.15 -32.55 -4.62
N ASN A 887 -26.85 -31.47 -4.26
CA ASN A 887 -27.89 -30.85 -5.11
C ASN A 887 -27.29 -30.16 -6.36
N ARG A 888 -28.12 -29.81 -7.36
CA ARG A 888 -27.64 -29.14 -8.60
C ARG A 888 -26.91 -27.80 -8.34
N GLY A 889 -27.24 -27.14 -7.23
CA GLY A 889 -26.64 -25.88 -6.83
C GLY A 889 -27.01 -24.67 -7.70
N GLU A 890 -26.73 -23.48 -7.19
CA GLU A 890 -26.93 -22.20 -7.87
C GLU A 890 -25.59 -21.63 -8.34
N ILE A 891 -25.61 -20.61 -9.20
CA ILE A 891 -24.40 -19.94 -9.70
C ILE A 891 -24.28 -18.58 -9.02
N LEU A 892 -23.22 -18.40 -8.24
CA LEU A 892 -22.75 -17.08 -7.83
C LEU A 892 -21.96 -16.47 -9.01
N GLU A 893 -22.23 -15.20 -9.30
CA GLU A 893 -21.54 -14.43 -10.33
C GLU A 893 -21.06 -13.10 -9.77
N SER A 894 -19.80 -12.77 -10.02
CA SER A 894 -19.25 -11.46 -9.68
C SER A 894 -19.73 -10.41 -10.69
N PRO A 895 -20.32 -9.28 -10.24
CA PRO A 895 -20.55 -8.13 -11.10
C PRO A 895 -19.25 -7.37 -11.40
N THR A 896 -18.18 -7.60 -10.63
CA THR A 896 -16.92 -6.86 -10.62
C THR A 896 -15.90 -7.49 -11.57
N THR A 897 -16.18 -7.45 -12.88
CA THR A 897 -15.33 -8.11 -13.89
C THR A 897 -14.25 -7.19 -14.52
N ASP A 898 -14.25 -5.89 -14.23
CA ASP A 898 -13.29 -4.88 -14.74
C ASP A 898 -13.33 -3.61 -13.88
N GLU A 899 -12.35 -2.71 -14.03
CA GLU A 899 -12.21 -1.47 -13.22
C GLU A 899 -13.45 -0.54 -13.24
N PHE A 900 -14.29 -0.64 -14.27
CA PHE A 900 -15.51 0.14 -14.45
C PHE A 900 -16.81 -0.66 -14.21
N ARG A 901 -16.76 -1.81 -13.50
CA ARG A 901 -17.91 -2.70 -13.28
C ARG A 901 -18.03 -3.17 -11.83
N GLY A 902 -19.26 -3.56 -11.46
CA GLY A 902 -19.58 -4.04 -10.12
C GLY A 902 -19.23 -3.02 -9.06
N ASN A 903 -18.51 -3.46 -8.03
CA ASN A 903 -18.08 -2.60 -6.92
C ASN A 903 -16.54 -2.51 -6.81
N TRP A 904 -15.86 -2.45 -7.95
CA TRP A 904 -14.39 -2.55 -8.03
C TRP A 904 -13.66 -1.58 -7.10
N GLN A 905 -14.09 -0.32 -7.03
CA GLN A 905 -13.45 0.69 -6.16
C GLN A 905 -13.48 0.30 -4.67
N GLU A 906 -14.61 -0.19 -4.17
CA GLU A 906 -14.71 -0.65 -2.78
C GLU A 906 -13.89 -1.93 -2.56
N THR A 907 -13.95 -2.81 -3.55
CA THR A 907 -13.31 -4.13 -3.59
C THR A 907 -11.78 -4.06 -3.54
N ILE A 908 -11.14 -3.11 -4.25
CA ILE A 908 -9.67 -2.96 -4.22
C ILE A 908 -9.14 -2.31 -2.94
N VAL A 909 -9.97 -1.54 -2.22
CA VAL A 909 -9.59 -0.97 -0.92
C VAL A 909 -9.53 -2.05 0.17
N TYR A 910 -10.35 -3.10 0.04
CA TYR A 910 -10.42 -4.23 0.99
C TYR A 910 -9.76 -5.53 0.46
N ASN A 911 -9.22 -5.50 -0.76
CA ASN A 911 -8.74 -6.64 -1.57
C ASN A 911 -9.66 -7.88 -1.57
N ALA A 912 -10.96 -7.69 -1.47
CA ALA A 912 -11.93 -8.77 -1.53
C ALA A 912 -13.31 -8.30 -1.98
N GLU A 913 -14.01 -9.18 -2.68
CA GLU A 913 -15.42 -9.06 -3.00
C GLU A 913 -16.18 -10.18 -2.26
N GLN A 914 -17.27 -9.81 -1.59
CA GLN A 914 -18.14 -10.73 -0.86
C GLN A 914 -19.34 -11.06 -1.76
N LEU A 915 -19.37 -12.27 -2.34
CA LEU A 915 -20.55 -12.76 -3.06
C LEU A 915 -21.49 -13.46 -2.08
N THR A 916 -22.79 -13.14 -2.13
CA THR A 916 -23.75 -13.61 -1.14
C THR A 916 -24.96 -14.32 -1.74
N MET A 917 -25.55 -15.25 -0.97
CA MET A 917 -26.84 -15.86 -1.27
C MET A 917 -27.54 -16.34 0.01
N ILE A 918 -28.87 -16.47 -0.03
CA ILE A 918 -29.63 -17.09 1.05
C ILE A 918 -29.80 -18.58 0.75
N LEU A 919 -29.28 -19.43 1.62
CA LEU A 919 -29.32 -20.88 1.47
C LEU A 919 -30.77 -21.43 1.45
N PRO A 920 -30.97 -22.67 0.96
CA PRO A 920 -32.16 -23.45 1.25
C PRO A 920 -32.34 -23.64 2.78
N TYR A 921 -33.48 -24.19 3.19
CA TYR A 921 -33.66 -24.56 4.59
C TYR A 921 -32.79 -25.77 4.93
N LEU A 922 -31.93 -25.62 5.94
CA LEU A 922 -31.07 -26.66 6.48
C LEU A 922 -31.59 -27.11 7.85
N GLU A 923 -31.51 -28.41 8.11
CA GLU A 923 -31.83 -29.01 9.41
C GLU A 923 -30.62 -28.91 10.37
N ALA A 924 -30.76 -29.33 11.62
CA ALA A 924 -29.59 -29.49 12.49
C ALA A 924 -28.91 -30.85 12.22
N GLY A 925 -27.61 -30.85 11.97
CA GLY A 925 -26.85 -32.05 11.59
C GLY A 925 -25.63 -31.74 10.70
N PRO A 926 -25.00 -32.80 10.12
CA PRO A 926 -23.89 -32.66 9.19
C PRO A 926 -24.38 -32.27 7.79
N HIS A 927 -23.64 -31.38 7.13
CA HIS A 927 -23.88 -30.89 5.78
C HIS A 927 -22.55 -30.74 5.00
N GLN A 928 -22.62 -30.79 3.67
CA GLN A 928 -21.46 -30.55 2.80
C GLN A 928 -21.74 -29.39 1.84
N LEU A 929 -20.95 -28.32 1.97
CA LEU A 929 -20.88 -27.24 0.98
C LEU A 929 -19.94 -27.63 -0.15
N GLN A 930 -20.40 -27.48 -1.40
CA GLN A 930 -19.66 -27.89 -2.60
C GLN A 930 -19.43 -26.68 -3.51
N LEU A 931 -18.18 -26.29 -3.69
CA LEU A 931 -17.75 -25.15 -4.51
C LEU A 931 -17.20 -25.66 -5.85
N ILE A 932 -18.03 -25.60 -6.88
CA ILE A 932 -17.81 -26.23 -8.18
C ILE A 932 -17.29 -25.19 -9.18
N ALA A 933 -16.09 -25.43 -9.71
CA ALA A 933 -15.40 -24.54 -10.63
C ALA A 933 -16.18 -24.34 -11.95
N VAL A 934 -16.44 -23.08 -12.33
CA VAL A 934 -17.09 -22.72 -13.61
C VAL A 934 -16.13 -21.92 -14.48
N ASP A 935 -15.69 -20.74 -14.03
CA ASP A 935 -14.73 -19.91 -14.76
C ASP A 935 -13.30 -20.02 -14.19
N ASP A 936 -12.30 -19.78 -15.06
CA ASP A 936 -10.87 -19.85 -14.74
C ASP A 936 -10.44 -18.72 -13.79
N SER A 937 -9.50 -19.03 -12.87
CA SER A 937 -8.88 -18.08 -11.96
C SER A 937 -9.82 -17.41 -10.95
N PHE A 938 -10.94 -18.06 -10.59
CA PHE A 938 -11.79 -17.68 -9.46
C PHE A 938 -11.07 -18.07 -8.16
N GLY A 939 -10.59 -17.10 -7.37
CA GLY A 939 -9.87 -17.33 -6.11
C GLY A 939 -10.69 -16.97 -4.87
N ILE A 940 -10.65 -17.82 -3.84
CA ILE A 940 -11.35 -17.68 -2.55
C ILE A 940 -10.40 -17.93 -1.36
N ASP A 941 -10.58 -17.17 -0.28
CA ASP A 941 -9.79 -17.32 0.95
C ASP A 941 -10.62 -17.43 2.24
N LYS A 942 -11.94 -17.15 2.20
CA LYS A 942 -12.88 -17.44 3.30
C LYS A 942 -14.29 -17.74 2.77
N VAL A 943 -15.02 -18.59 3.49
CA VAL A 943 -16.47 -18.78 3.33
C VAL A 943 -17.14 -18.65 4.69
N VAL A 944 -18.26 -17.93 4.78
CA VAL A 944 -19.01 -17.74 6.04
C VAL A 944 -20.47 -18.12 5.86
N ILE A 945 -21.05 -18.83 6.82
CA ILE A 945 -22.49 -19.06 6.95
C ILE A 945 -22.94 -18.37 8.24
N ASN A 946 -23.71 -17.29 8.15
CA ASN A 946 -24.24 -16.58 9.32
C ASN A 946 -25.53 -17.26 9.80
N THR A 947 -25.52 -17.80 11.02
CA THR A 947 -26.67 -18.52 11.63
C THR A 947 -27.37 -17.69 12.72
N GLY A 948 -26.67 -16.71 13.29
CA GLY A 948 -27.16 -15.74 14.26
C GLY A 948 -27.36 -14.34 13.66
N ARG A 949 -27.25 -13.32 14.50
CA ARG A 949 -27.27 -11.91 14.06
C ARG A 949 -25.88 -11.52 13.56
N GLU A 950 -25.79 -11.21 12.27
CA GLU A 950 -24.62 -10.64 11.60
C GLU A 950 -24.08 -9.42 12.37
N ARG A 951 -22.75 -9.38 12.58
CA ARG A 951 -22.05 -8.27 13.22
C ARG A 951 -21.26 -7.47 12.16
N PRO A 952 -21.30 -6.12 12.17
CA PRO A 952 -20.47 -5.33 11.26
C PRO A 952 -18.98 -5.62 11.44
N SER A 953 -18.28 -5.90 10.34
CA SER A 953 -16.84 -6.19 10.30
C SER A 953 -16.26 -5.92 8.91
N ARG A 954 -14.92 -5.92 8.80
CA ARG A 954 -14.15 -5.75 7.57
C ARG A 954 -13.50 -7.03 7.04
N LEU A 955 -13.34 -8.02 7.91
CA LEU A 955 -12.63 -9.27 7.68
C LEU A 955 -13.52 -10.51 7.82
N GLY A 956 -14.75 -10.36 8.30
CA GLY A 956 -15.59 -11.47 8.76
C GLY A 956 -15.04 -12.12 10.05
N PRO A 957 -15.80 -13.03 10.68
CA PRO A 957 -15.36 -13.75 11.88
C PRO A 957 -14.06 -14.55 11.67
N ALA A 958 -13.38 -14.89 12.77
CA ALA A 958 -12.29 -15.87 12.78
C ALA A 958 -12.73 -17.22 12.16
N PHE A 959 -11.81 -18.10 11.77
CA PHE A 959 -12.22 -19.44 11.30
C PHE A 959 -12.72 -20.27 12.49
N SER A 960 -13.90 -20.89 12.34
CA SER A 960 -14.57 -21.66 13.38
C SER A 960 -13.84 -22.99 13.67
N THR A 961 -14.14 -23.62 14.80
CA THR A 961 -13.50 -24.88 15.20
C THR A 961 -13.71 -25.98 14.16
N TRP A 962 -12.60 -26.59 13.74
CA TRP A 962 -12.56 -27.81 12.93
C TRP A 962 -12.34 -29.03 13.83
N VAL A 963 -13.04 -30.11 13.56
CA VAL A 963 -13.01 -31.39 14.30
C VAL A 963 -12.65 -32.56 13.39
N GLY A 964 -12.11 -33.62 13.97
CA GLY A 964 -11.90 -34.91 13.31
C GLY A 964 -12.33 -36.07 14.20
N ASP A 965 -12.92 -37.12 13.63
CA ASP A 965 -13.52 -38.25 14.34
C ASP A 965 -14.50 -37.84 15.47
N GLY A 966 -15.25 -36.75 15.27
CA GLY A 966 -16.17 -36.18 16.26
C GLY A 966 -15.50 -35.50 17.46
N ARG A 967 -14.17 -35.27 17.42
CA ARG A 967 -13.37 -34.71 18.52
C ARG A 967 -12.61 -33.46 18.08
N THR A 968 -12.32 -32.57 19.03
CA THR A 968 -11.36 -31.48 18.80
C THR A 968 -9.95 -32.05 18.63
N SER A 969 -9.15 -31.47 17.74
CA SER A 969 -7.93 -32.06 17.18
C SER A 969 -6.74 -32.27 18.14
N LYS A 970 -6.89 -31.99 19.45
CA LYS A 970 -5.84 -32.18 20.48
C LYS A 970 -5.71 -33.62 21.01
N GLY A 971 -6.04 -34.63 20.19
CA GLY A 971 -6.12 -36.04 20.58
C GLY A 971 -5.23 -37.03 19.82
N ALA A 972 -4.49 -36.59 18.80
CA ALA A 972 -3.83 -37.48 17.82
C ALA A 972 -2.28 -37.39 17.85
N ASP A 973 -1.66 -37.39 19.03
CA ASP A 973 -0.21 -37.52 19.16
C ASP A 973 0.21 -39.00 19.16
N ASN A 974 0.78 -39.49 18.05
CA ASN A 974 1.55 -40.75 17.96
C ASN A 974 2.31 -40.94 16.62
N GLY A 975 3.36 -40.13 16.39
CA GLY A 975 4.57 -40.56 15.67
C GLY A 975 4.60 -40.72 14.12
N ASN A 976 5.65 -40.15 13.53
CA ASN A 976 6.22 -40.45 12.20
C ASN A 976 5.41 -40.13 10.93
N SER A 977 5.39 -38.85 10.55
CA SER A 977 5.59 -38.45 9.14
C SER A 977 6.38 -37.13 9.05
N HIS A 978 7.30 -37.01 8.08
CA HIS A 978 8.08 -35.79 7.87
C HIS A 978 7.26 -34.74 7.07
N THR A 979 6.51 -33.92 7.79
CA THR A 979 5.92 -32.66 7.31
C THR A 979 6.20 -31.54 8.32
N SER A 980 6.13 -30.29 7.89
CA SER A 980 6.59 -29.11 8.65
C SER A 980 5.83 -28.87 9.96
N HIS A 981 6.52 -28.28 10.94
CA HIS A 981 5.98 -27.91 12.25
C HIS A 981 4.94 -26.76 12.17
N ILE A 982 3.70 -27.05 11.76
CA ILE A 982 2.54 -26.18 11.96
C ILE A 982 1.31 -27.04 12.27
N ASP A 983 1.06 -27.29 13.55
CA ASP A 983 -0.29 -27.62 14.03
C ASP A 983 -0.44 -27.23 15.51
N ILE A 984 -1.67 -27.17 16.01
CA ILE A 984 -2.05 -26.64 17.34
C ILE A 984 -1.92 -25.10 17.48
N ASP A 985 -0.87 -24.46 16.97
CA ASP A 985 -0.72 -22.97 16.98
C ASP A 985 -1.53 -22.23 15.90
N GLN A 986 -2.40 -22.91 15.15
CA GLN A 986 -3.29 -22.23 14.20
C GLN A 986 -4.46 -21.46 14.85
N THR A 987 -4.62 -21.51 16.18
CA THR A 987 -5.46 -20.56 16.92
C THR A 987 -4.72 -19.30 17.37
N SER A 988 -3.38 -19.32 17.49
CA SER A 988 -2.55 -18.15 17.85
C SER A 988 -2.05 -17.38 16.61
N ASN A 989 -2.01 -18.03 15.44
CA ASN A 989 -1.85 -17.34 14.14
C ASN A 989 -3.14 -16.62 13.66
N GLN A 990 -4.26 -16.78 14.37
CA GLN A 990 -5.41 -15.88 14.20
C GLN A 990 -5.10 -14.53 14.85
N ILE A 991 -5.77 -13.50 14.35
CA ILE A 991 -5.57 -12.08 14.68
C ILE A 991 -5.81 -11.74 16.17
N THR A 992 -6.23 -12.69 17.00
CA THR A 992 -6.95 -12.51 18.27
C THR A 992 -6.14 -12.82 19.54
N ASP A 993 -4.81 -12.88 19.49
CA ASP A 993 -3.98 -13.11 20.69
C ASP A 993 -3.88 -11.81 21.54
N HIS A 994 -4.98 -11.53 22.25
CA HIS A 994 -5.26 -10.27 22.95
C HIS A 994 -4.38 -10.05 24.18
N GLN A 995 -3.15 -9.57 23.97
CA GLN A 995 -2.31 -9.05 25.03
C GLN A 995 -3.02 -7.90 25.78
N PRO A 996 -3.16 -7.95 27.12
CA PRO A 996 -3.95 -6.98 27.86
C PRO A 996 -3.36 -5.58 27.76
N THR A 997 -4.21 -4.62 27.37
CA THR A 997 -3.88 -3.20 27.18
C THR A 997 -3.07 -2.64 28.37
N PRO A 998 -1.76 -2.30 28.18
CA PRO A 998 -0.93 -1.86 29.30
C PRO A 998 -1.25 -0.42 29.74
N THR A 999 -1.02 -0.12 31.02
CA THR A 999 -1.27 1.22 31.57
C THR A 999 -0.39 2.29 30.91
N THR A 1000 -0.77 3.56 31.05
CA THR A 1000 -0.06 4.71 30.42
C THR A 1000 1.45 4.70 30.71
N ASP A 1001 1.84 4.42 31.96
CA ASP A 1001 3.24 4.33 32.39
C ASP A 1001 4.03 3.19 31.71
N ALA A 1002 3.31 2.15 31.23
CA ALA A 1002 3.85 0.93 30.64
C ALA A 1002 3.83 0.90 29.09
N LEU A 1003 3.13 1.83 28.42
CA LEU A 1003 3.25 2.06 26.97
C LEU A 1003 4.09 3.29 26.64
N ASP A 1004 3.80 4.44 27.25
CA ASP A 1004 4.40 5.72 26.85
C ASP A 1004 5.93 5.70 26.98
N ARG A 1005 6.44 5.12 28.07
CA ARG A 1005 7.88 5.09 28.34
C ARG A 1005 8.62 4.08 27.46
N PRO A 1006 8.20 2.80 27.31
CA PRO A 1006 8.83 1.89 26.37
C PRO A 1006 8.79 2.38 24.91
N LEU A 1007 7.67 2.92 24.43
CA LEU A 1007 7.56 3.41 23.05
C LEU A 1007 8.42 4.67 22.80
N ARG A 1008 8.52 5.59 23.77
CA ARG A 1008 9.47 6.73 23.68
C ARG A 1008 10.93 6.27 23.72
N ASN A 1009 11.26 5.34 24.63
CA ASN A 1009 12.60 4.76 24.67
C ASN A 1009 12.96 4.10 23.34
N LEU A 1010 12.02 3.38 22.72
CA LEU A 1010 12.16 2.77 21.40
C LEU A 1010 12.60 3.81 20.36
N ALA A 1011 11.81 4.88 20.16
CA ALA A 1011 12.16 5.93 19.20
C ALA A 1011 13.47 6.67 19.52
N ILE A 1012 13.84 6.83 20.79
CA ILE A 1012 15.13 7.42 21.18
C ILE A 1012 16.30 6.47 20.87
N GLU A 1013 16.14 5.17 21.13
CA GLU A 1013 17.13 4.13 20.86
C GLU A 1013 17.28 3.85 19.34
N ASP A 1014 16.25 4.14 18.54
CA ASP A 1014 16.14 3.69 17.14
C ASP A 1014 16.12 4.80 16.08
N TYR A 1015 15.58 5.97 16.41
CA TYR A 1015 15.48 7.13 15.53
C TYR A 1015 16.22 8.36 16.11
N GLY A 1016 17.02 8.17 17.16
CA GLY A 1016 17.83 9.21 17.81
C GLY A 1016 17.05 10.29 18.56
N ILE A 1017 15.71 10.30 18.48
CA ILE A 1017 14.87 11.45 18.85
C ILE A 1017 13.63 11.04 19.65
N ASP A 1018 13.26 11.85 20.64
CA ASP A 1018 12.00 11.69 21.39
C ASP A 1018 10.82 12.12 20.49
N PRO A 1019 9.78 11.27 20.31
CA PRO A 1019 8.54 11.59 19.60
C PRO A 1019 7.85 12.89 20.05
N GLY A 1020 8.06 13.31 21.30
CA GLY A 1020 7.55 14.56 21.86
C GLY A 1020 8.40 15.80 21.56
N HIS A 1021 9.61 15.62 21.03
CA HIS A 1021 10.57 16.68 20.70
C HIS A 1021 10.95 16.71 19.21
N THR A 1022 10.40 15.81 18.38
CA THR A 1022 10.56 15.86 16.92
C THR A 1022 10.08 17.19 16.36
N PRO A 1023 10.86 17.88 15.48
CA PRO A 1023 10.46 19.16 14.90
C PRO A 1023 9.11 19.10 14.18
N ASP A 1024 8.32 20.17 14.33
CA ASP A 1024 7.04 20.30 13.62
C ASP A 1024 7.25 20.52 12.12
N GLU A 1025 6.34 19.95 11.33
CA GLU A 1025 6.36 20.01 9.87
C GLU A 1025 5.77 21.33 9.32
N PRO A 1026 6.08 21.73 8.06
CA PRO A 1026 5.54 22.94 7.48
C PRO A 1026 4.02 22.85 7.30
N VAL A 1027 3.31 23.92 7.68
CA VAL A 1027 1.84 23.99 7.59
C VAL A 1027 1.42 24.31 6.15
N PRO A 1028 0.47 23.55 5.56
CA PRO A 1028 -0.13 23.89 4.26
C PRO A 1028 -1.06 25.11 4.31
N TYR A 1029 -0.92 25.99 3.31
CA TYR A 1029 -1.83 27.11 3.05
C TYR A 1029 -2.44 27.01 1.65
N PHE A 1030 -3.74 27.28 1.57
CA PHE A 1030 -4.58 27.26 0.38
C PHE A 1030 -5.25 28.62 0.21
N ASP A 1031 -4.68 29.49 -0.62
CA ASP A 1031 -5.29 30.79 -0.97
C ASP A 1031 -6.37 30.65 -2.06
N ARG A 1032 -7.09 31.72 -2.38
CA ARG A 1032 -8.19 31.65 -3.36
C ARG A 1032 -7.76 31.21 -4.75
N ASP A 1033 -6.52 31.47 -5.17
CA ASP A 1033 -6.03 31.06 -6.49
C ASP A 1033 -5.79 29.53 -6.57
N TYR A 1034 -5.45 28.90 -5.44
CA TYR A 1034 -5.24 27.45 -5.34
C TYR A 1034 -6.35 26.63 -6.00
N TRP A 1035 -7.60 27.05 -5.76
CA TRP A 1035 -8.82 26.36 -6.18
C TRP A 1035 -9.22 26.63 -7.63
N LEU A 1036 -8.68 27.69 -8.26
CA LEU A 1036 -8.94 28.04 -9.66
C LEU A 1036 -8.25 27.08 -10.63
N HIS A 1037 -7.13 26.48 -10.20
CA HIS A 1037 -6.41 25.49 -10.98
C HIS A 1037 -7.05 24.09 -10.87
N GLY A 1038 -6.71 23.21 -11.81
CA GLY A 1038 -7.09 21.80 -11.75
C GLY A 1038 -6.35 21.08 -10.63
N GLY A 1039 -6.93 21.09 -9.41
CA GLY A 1039 -6.34 20.64 -8.15
C GLY A 1039 -6.01 19.14 -8.01
N LEU A 1040 -5.60 18.48 -9.10
CA LEU A 1040 -4.90 17.19 -9.07
C LEU A 1040 -3.40 17.37 -8.78
N TYR A 1041 -2.78 18.43 -9.29
CA TYR A 1041 -1.32 18.64 -9.27
C TYR A 1041 -0.87 19.97 -8.64
N THR A 1042 -1.80 20.72 -8.04
CA THR A 1042 -1.48 22.02 -7.43
C THR A 1042 -0.79 21.79 -6.08
N ARG A 1043 0.53 21.92 -6.00
CA ARG A 1043 1.27 21.83 -4.73
C ARG A 1043 0.79 22.94 -3.75
N PRO A 1044 0.53 22.64 -2.47
CA PRO A 1044 0.14 23.65 -1.47
C PRO A 1044 1.29 24.63 -1.17
N LYS A 1045 0.95 25.81 -0.66
CA LYS A 1045 1.96 26.77 -0.17
C LYS A 1045 2.38 26.37 1.25
N LEU A 1046 3.43 25.56 1.34
CA LEU A 1046 4.03 25.12 2.60
C LEU A 1046 4.75 26.28 3.31
N VAL A 1047 4.47 26.47 4.60
CA VAL A 1047 5.13 27.49 5.43
C VAL A 1047 5.76 26.84 6.67
N TRP A 1048 7.09 26.97 6.78
CA TRP A 1048 7.90 26.34 7.83
C TRP A 1048 7.81 27.09 9.17
N PRO A 1049 7.77 26.37 10.32
CA PRO A 1049 8.02 26.95 11.63
C PRO A 1049 9.33 27.75 11.67
N ALA A 1050 9.23 29.07 11.85
CA ALA A 1050 10.39 29.89 12.19
C ALA A 1050 10.88 29.52 13.59
N GLY A 1051 12.20 29.33 13.75
CA GLY A 1051 12.80 28.97 15.04
C GLY A 1051 12.41 29.95 16.14
N HIS A 1052 12.03 29.43 17.31
CA HIS A 1052 11.35 30.20 18.36
C HIS A 1052 12.10 31.48 18.77
N GLN A 1053 11.53 32.64 18.45
CA GLN A 1053 11.74 33.85 19.24
C GLN A 1053 10.57 33.98 20.22
N HIS A 1054 10.88 34.06 21.51
CA HIS A 1054 9.90 34.31 22.56
C HIS A 1054 9.46 35.78 22.56
N GLU A 1055 8.55 36.15 21.66
CA GLU A 1055 7.79 37.39 21.80
C GLU A 1055 6.75 37.26 22.94
N GLN A 1056 6.35 38.40 23.51
CA GLN A 1056 5.74 38.45 24.83
C GLN A 1056 4.26 38.02 24.85
N LYS A 1057 3.83 37.44 25.98
CA LYS A 1057 2.41 37.16 26.26
C LYS A 1057 1.58 38.46 26.14
N LEU A 1058 0.62 38.49 25.23
CA LEU A 1058 -0.46 39.48 25.23
C LEU A 1058 -1.56 39.01 26.18
N SER A 1059 -1.52 39.50 27.41
CA SER A 1059 -2.51 39.16 28.44
C SER A 1059 -3.93 39.66 28.09
N GLN A 1060 -4.90 38.74 28.13
CA GLN A 1060 -6.33 38.99 28.40
C GLN A 1060 -6.96 40.24 27.73
N ASN A 1061 -7.64 40.03 26.59
CA ASN A 1061 -8.40 41.06 25.89
C ASN A 1061 -9.62 41.57 26.70
N ASN A 1062 -9.36 42.53 27.60
CA ASN A 1062 -10.37 43.35 28.29
C ASN A 1062 -10.28 44.85 27.91
N ASP A 1063 -9.32 45.24 27.05
CA ASP A 1063 -9.10 46.62 26.64
C ASP A 1063 -9.64 46.88 25.22
N ALA A 1064 -10.83 47.45 25.15
CA ALA A 1064 -11.51 47.78 23.89
C ALA A 1064 -10.89 48.98 23.14
N SER A 1065 -9.79 49.57 23.61
CA SER A 1065 -9.17 50.76 22.99
C SER A 1065 -8.13 50.45 21.89
N LYS A 1066 -7.69 49.19 21.75
CA LYS A 1066 -6.67 48.79 20.76
C LYS A 1066 -7.32 48.19 19.51
N THR A 1067 -7.45 49.02 18.48
CA THR A 1067 -8.01 48.63 17.18
C THR A 1067 -7.08 47.65 16.46
N SER A 1068 -7.45 46.36 16.39
CA SER A 1068 -6.73 45.38 15.59
C SER A 1068 -7.28 45.27 14.16
N GLU A 1069 -6.36 45.18 13.20
CA GLU A 1069 -6.65 44.93 11.77
C GLU A 1069 -6.73 43.43 11.44
N ARG A 1070 -6.57 42.61 12.49
CA ARG A 1070 -6.50 41.15 12.53
C ARG A 1070 -7.34 40.66 13.70
N ILE A 1071 -8.06 39.56 13.51
CA ILE A 1071 -8.99 38.96 14.48
C ILE A 1071 -8.70 37.46 14.53
N TYR A 1072 -8.64 36.92 15.73
CA TYR A 1072 -8.30 35.53 16.03
C TYR A 1072 -9.44 34.92 16.83
N LEU A 1073 -10.01 33.80 16.35
CA LEU A 1073 -11.12 33.12 17.01
C LEU A 1073 -10.84 31.61 17.05
N GLU A 1074 -11.17 30.96 18.17
CA GLU A 1074 -11.15 29.50 18.30
C GLU A 1074 -12.56 28.95 18.23
N THR A 1075 -12.79 27.90 17.45
CA THR A 1075 -14.12 27.27 17.36
C THR A 1075 -14.55 26.63 18.68
N ALA A 1076 -13.57 26.12 19.45
CA ALA A 1076 -13.78 25.53 20.75
C ALA A 1076 -14.28 26.53 21.81
N ASP A 1077 -14.17 27.84 21.58
CA ASP A 1077 -14.80 28.85 22.45
C ASP A 1077 -16.32 28.66 22.54
N CYS A 1078 -16.98 28.10 21.50
CA CYS A 1078 -18.41 27.83 21.55
C CYS A 1078 -18.81 26.83 22.65
N LEU A 1079 -17.86 26.09 23.24
CA LEU A 1079 -18.07 25.25 24.42
C LEU A 1079 -18.34 26.08 25.69
N ARG A 1080 -18.00 27.38 25.72
CA ARG A 1080 -18.29 28.28 26.85
C ARG A 1080 -19.79 28.58 27.03
N GLN A 1081 -20.56 28.54 25.94
CA GLN A 1081 -22.02 28.81 25.93
C GLN A 1081 -22.38 30.19 26.52
N ASP A 1082 -21.59 31.23 26.20
CA ASP A 1082 -21.78 32.60 26.69
C ASP A 1082 -22.05 33.60 25.55
N GLU A 1083 -22.25 34.88 25.91
CA GLU A 1083 -22.56 35.95 24.94
C GLU A 1083 -21.47 36.19 23.87
N ASN A 1084 -20.27 35.64 24.03
CA ASN A 1084 -19.17 35.81 23.08
C ASN A 1084 -18.93 34.56 22.23
N ALA A 1085 -19.31 33.36 22.71
CA ALA A 1085 -19.33 32.16 21.87
C ALA A 1085 -20.31 31.07 22.38
N TRP A 1086 -21.13 30.52 21.48
CA TRP A 1086 -22.13 29.49 21.82
C TRP A 1086 -22.48 28.57 20.64
N LEU A 1087 -23.02 27.39 20.96
CA LEU A 1087 -23.58 26.45 19.99
C LEU A 1087 -25.09 26.61 19.87
N SER A 1088 -25.62 26.64 18.65
CA SER A 1088 -27.06 26.52 18.41
C SER A 1088 -27.49 25.06 18.62
N GLN A 1089 -27.99 24.74 19.83
CA GLN A 1089 -28.35 23.38 20.23
C GLN A 1089 -29.56 22.80 19.47
N ASP A 1090 -30.36 23.68 18.85
CA ASP A 1090 -31.41 23.35 17.88
C ASP A 1090 -31.30 24.32 16.71
N GLY A 1091 -31.51 23.84 15.48
CA GLY A 1091 -31.80 24.70 14.33
C GLY A 1091 -33.19 25.37 14.46
N PRO A 1092 -33.50 26.41 13.67
CA PRO A 1092 -34.78 27.12 13.77
C PRO A 1092 -35.97 26.16 13.55
N GLN A 1093 -36.93 26.23 14.47
CA GLN A 1093 -37.89 25.14 14.70
C GLN A 1093 -39.01 25.06 13.66
N ASN A 1094 -39.21 23.88 13.07
CA ASN A 1094 -40.44 23.51 12.35
C ASN A 1094 -40.66 21.97 12.25
N GLY A 1095 -40.75 21.25 13.37
CA GLY A 1095 -41.59 20.03 13.40
C GLY A 1095 -40.99 18.62 13.53
N LYS A 1096 -39.85 18.42 14.23
CA LYS A 1096 -39.22 17.12 14.62
C LYS A 1096 -38.54 16.31 13.48
N PRO A 1097 -37.63 15.35 13.79
CA PRO A 1097 -36.94 15.06 15.07
C PRO A 1097 -35.43 15.43 15.04
N ARG A 1098 -34.72 15.33 16.17
CA ARG A 1098 -33.28 15.64 16.29
C ARG A 1098 -32.35 14.53 15.78
N LYS A 1099 -31.32 14.91 15.02
CA LYS A 1099 -29.93 14.37 15.03
C LYS A 1099 -29.01 15.41 14.37
N GLY A 1100 -27.80 15.58 14.91
CA GLY A 1100 -26.86 16.64 14.51
C GLY A 1100 -26.45 17.53 15.68
N CYS A 1101 -25.17 17.49 16.07
CA CYS A 1101 -24.58 18.45 17.01
C CYS A 1101 -23.09 18.70 16.70
N TRP A 1102 -22.59 19.86 17.13
CA TRP A 1102 -21.14 20.12 17.16
C TRP A 1102 -20.53 19.52 18.42
N VAL A 1103 -19.41 18.82 18.26
CA VAL A 1103 -18.65 18.14 19.31
C VAL A 1103 -17.18 18.57 19.25
N PRO A 1104 -16.44 18.52 20.38
CA PRO A 1104 -15.01 18.70 20.34
C PRO A 1104 -14.29 17.46 19.81
N THR A 1105 -13.28 17.69 18.98
CA THR A 1105 -12.21 16.75 18.62
C THR A 1105 -10.87 17.37 19.02
N ASP A 1106 -9.81 16.60 19.06
CA ASP A 1106 -8.45 17.14 19.17
C ASP A 1106 -8.06 17.93 17.90
N ALA A 1107 -6.94 18.66 17.95
CA ALA A 1107 -6.32 19.29 16.78
C ALA A 1107 -4.80 19.44 16.98
N PRO A 1108 -3.98 19.39 15.90
CA PRO A 1108 -2.52 19.53 15.97
C PRO A 1108 -2.06 20.99 16.14
N ILE A 1109 -2.71 21.72 17.05
CA ILE A 1109 -2.44 23.10 17.40
C ILE A 1109 -2.02 23.19 18.88
N TYR A 1110 -1.45 24.32 19.29
CA TYR A 1110 -0.82 24.54 20.60
C TYR A 1110 0.18 23.45 20.98
N SER A 1111 1.06 23.10 20.02
CA SER A 1111 1.99 21.97 20.12
C SER A 1111 1.25 20.65 20.42
N GLY A 1112 0.25 20.32 19.59
CA GLY A 1112 -0.49 19.06 19.63
C GLY A 1112 -1.49 18.89 20.78
N ARG A 1113 -2.04 19.98 21.34
CA ARG A 1113 -2.91 19.95 22.54
C ARG A 1113 -4.15 20.86 22.48
N GLY A 1114 -4.43 21.50 21.35
CA GLY A 1114 -5.64 22.28 21.18
C GLY A 1114 -6.84 21.46 20.70
N LEU A 1115 -7.93 22.16 20.45
CA LEU A 1115 -9.23 21.60 20.10
C LEU A 1115 -9.67 22.05 18.71
N ALA A 1116 -10.44 21.19 18.05
CA ALA A 1116 -11.28 21.53 16.93
C ALA A 1116 -12.71 21.11 17.22
N MET A 1117 -13.64 21.62 16.43
CA MET A 1117 -15.05 21.24 16.49
C MET A 1117 -15.43 20.48 15.22
N ARG A 1118 -16.22 19.41 15.37
CA ARG A 1118 -16.77 18.57 14.29
C ARG A 1118 -18.28 18.42 14.45
N ALA A 1119 -19.01 18.36 13.35
CA ALA A 1119 -20.44 18.01 13.38
C ALA A 1119 -20.63 16.47 13.30
N GLU A 1120 -21.49 15.91 14.15
CA GLU A 1120 -21.77 14.47 14.23
C GLU A 1120 -23.30 14.17 14.19
N PRO A 1121 -23.72 13.01 13.63
CA PRO A 1121 -22.91 11.96 12.97
C PRO A 1121 -22.33 12.41 11.62
N ARG A 1122 -21.18 11.83 11.23
CA ARG A 1122 -20.52 12.09 9.93
C ARG A 1122 -21.45 11.81 8.74
N GLN A 1123 -21.17 12.45 7.61
CA GLN A 1123 -21.90 12.34 6.33
C GLN A 1123 -23.38 12.77 6.34
N GLN A 1124 -23.90 13.30 7.46
CA GLN A 1124 -25.20 13.97 7.49
C GLN A 1124 -25.14 15.30 6.70
N LEU A 1125 -26.19 15.58 5.90
CA LEU A 1125 -26.27 16.69 4.96
C LEU A 1125 -27.35 17.73 5.36
N TRP A 1126 -27.01 19.02 5.30
CA TRP A 1126 -27.90 20.17 5.43
C TRP A 1126 -27.65 21.16 4.26
N PRO A 1127 -28.37 21.02 3.13
CA PRO A 1127 -28.07 21.78 1.92
C PRO A 1127 -28.48 23.27 2.02
N ASP A 1128 -29.45 23.58 2.89
CA ASP A 1128 -29.95 24.94 3.11
C ASP A 1128 -29.34 25.54 4.40
N PRO A 1129 -28.77 26.76 4.37
CA PRO A 1129 -28.29 27.44 5.58
C PRO A 1129 -29.43 27.80 6.52
N GLY A 1130 -29.15 27.86 7.83
CA GLY A 1130 -30.18 28.04 8.84
C GLY A 1130 -30.98 26.75 9.10
N ARG A 1131 -30.36 25.58 8.96
CA ARG A 1131 -30.97 24.27 9.28
C ARG A 1131 -30.05 23.31 10.03
N ALA A 1132 -28.75 23.59 10.07
CA ALA A 1132 -27.77 22.78 10.73
C ALA A 1132 -27.51 23.29 12.17
N PRO A 1133 -26.86 22.53 13.06
CA PRO A 1133 -26.32 23.10 14.28
C PRO A 1133 -25.26 24.16 13.93
N GLY A 1134 -25.29 25.32 14.57
CA GLY A 1134 -24.36 26.43 14.31
C GLY A 1134 -23.32 26.63 15.41
N MET A 1135 -22.08 26.94 15.05
CA MET A 1135 -21.07 27.50 15.96
C MET A 1135 -21.07 29.03 15.82
N ASN A 1136 -21.46 29.75 16.86
CA ASN A 1136 -21.59 31.20 16.83
C ASN A 1136 -20.41 31.82 17.57
N LEU A 1137 -19.66 32.68 16.88
CA LEU A 1137 -18.46 33.36 17.37
C LEU A 1137 -18.68 34.88 17.25
N ALA A 1138 -18.79 35.58 18.37
CA ALA A 1138 -18.96 37.03 18.39
C ALA A 1138 -17.62 37.75 18.61
N PHE A 1139 -17.41 38.81 17.83
CA PHE A 1139 -16.15 39.55 17.81
C PHE A 1139 -16.39 41.06 17.63
N ARG A 1140 -15.33 41.86 17.74
CA ARG A 1140 -15.40 43.31 17.53
C ARG A 1140 -14.41 43.76 16.46
N VAL A 1141 -14.87 44.69 15.62
CA VAL A 1141 -14.10 45.27 14.52
C VAL A 1141 -13.76 46.71 14.87
N GLY A 1142 -12.48 47.01 15.01
CA GLY A 1142 -12.00 48.36 15.34
C GLY A 1142 -11.84 49.26 14.11
N ARG A 1143 -11.34 48.71 13.00
CA ARG A 1143 -11.18 49.41 11.72
C ARG A 1143 -12.18 48.87 10.69
N PRO A 1144 -13.13 49.67 10.18
CA PRO A 1144 -13.98 49.26 9.06
C PRO A 1144 -13.13 48.94 7.81
N GLY A 1145 -13.48 47.88 7.08
CA GLY A 1145 -12.68 47.41 5.95
C GLY A 1145 -13.18 46.10 5.35
N ASN A 1146 -12.51 45.63 4.30
CA ASN A 1146 -12.73 44.31 3.73
C ASN A 1146 -11.80 43.31 4.42
N TYR A 1147 -12.36 42.32 5.11
CA TYR A 1147 -11.63 41.31 5.87
C TYR A 1147 -11.67 39.96 5.15
N GLY A 1148 -10.50 39.41 4.80
CA GLY A 1148 -10.38 38.04 4.30
C GLY A 1148 -10.57 37.04 5.44
N ILE A 1149 -11.49 36.08 5.28
CA ILE A 1149 -11.79 35.03 6.26
C ILE A 1149 -11.02 33.77 5.90
N TRP A 1150 -10.30 33.21 6.86
CA TRP A 1150 -9.57 31.95 6.75
C TRP A 1150 -10.05 30.96 7.81
N LEU A 1151 -10.16 29.68 7.44
CA LEU A 1151 -10.36 28.56 8.37
C LEU A 1151 -9.12 27.68 8.44
N LEU A 1152 -8.75 27.23 9.64
CA LEU A 1152 -7.85 26.10 9.84
C LEU A 1152 -8.72 24.85 9.99
N ALA A 1153 -8.68 23.95 9.01
CA ALA A 1153 -9.60 22.83 8.92
C ALA A 1153 -8.94 21.54 8.38
N GLN A 1154 -9.66 20.41 8.52
CA GLN A 1154 -9.35 19.09 7.98
C GLN A 1154 -10.66 18.34 7.67
N PHE A 1155 -10.68 17.53 6.60
CA PHE A 1155 -11.79 16.64 6.22
C PHE A 1155 -11.25 15.39 5.49
N ALA A 1156 -12.05 14.32 5.41
CA ALA A 1156 -11.61 12.99 4.95
C ALA A 1156 -12.42 12.44 3.76
N SER A 1157 -13.06 13.32 2.97
CA SER A 1157 -13.64 13.07 1.64
C SER A 1157 -14.29 14.37 1.10
N ASP A 1158 -14.79 14.36 -0.14
CA ASP A 1158 -15.69 15.42 -0.66
C ASP A 1158 -17.13 15.33 -0.11
N LEU A 1159 -17.40 14.37 0.77
CA LEU A 1159 -18.67 14.26 1.50
C LEU A 1159 -18.63 15.01 2.84
N GLU A 1160 -17.55 15.73 3.13
CA GLU A 1160 -17.26 16.27 4.47
C GLU A 1160 -16.54 17.63 4.44
N ASP A 1161 -16.59 18.36 3.33
CA ASP A 1161 -15.66 19.46 3.01
C ASP A 1161 -16.27 20.88 3.00
N SER A 1162 -17.54 21.02 3.40
CA SER A 1162 -18.30 22.26 3.19
C SER A 1162 -19.11 22.75 4.40
N CYS A 1163 -19.11 24.08 4.57
CA CYS A 1163 -19.87 24.79 5.59
C CYS A 1163 -20.47 26.10 5.04
N HIS A 1164 -21.63 26.47 5.57
CA HIS A 1164 -22.25 27.76 5.38
C HIS A 1164 -21.63 28.78 6.33
N LEU A 1165 -21.27 29.96 5.82
CA LEU A 1165 -20.88 31.11 6.62
C LEU A 1165 -22.07 32.08 6.73
N ILE A 1166 -22.49 32.39 7.94
CA ILE A 1166 -23.59 33.33 8.23
C ILE A 1166 -23.02 34.48 9.06
N LEU A 1167 -23.14 35.71 8.57
CA LEU A 1167 -22.65 36.92 9.23
C LEU A 1167 -23.84 37.76 9.71
N ASP A 1168 -23.90 38.04 11.01
CA ASP A 1168 -24.98 38.81 11.66
C ASP A 1168 -26.39 38.31 11.32
N GLY A 1169 -26.52 36.99 11.17
CA GLY A 1169 -27.77 36.31 10.79
C GLY A 1169 -28.11 36.34 9.29
N GLN A 1170 -27.23 36.85 8.43
CA GLN A 1170 -27.36 36.80 6.97
C GLN A 1170 -26.40 35.74 6.39
N PRO A 1171 -26.89 34.70 5.67
CA PRO A 1171 -26.01 33.76 4.98
C PRO A 1171 -25.26 34.46 3.85
N LEU A 1172 -23.94 34.25 3.78
CA LEU A 1172 -23.13 34.68 2.65
C LEU A 1172 -23.46 33.81 1.42
N ALA A 1173 -23.49 34.40 0.23
CA ALA A 1173 -23.96 33.68 -0.95
C ALA A 1173 -22.99 32.55 -1.33
N PRO A 1174 -23.46 31.33 -1.70
CA PRO A 1174 -22.57 30.23 -2.08
C PRO A 1174 -21.64 30.52 -3.27
N ALA A 1175 -21.95 31.50 -4.12
CA ALA A 1175 -21.06 31.96 -5.20
C ALA A 1175 -19.96 32.96 -4.74
N GLN A 1176 -20.03 33.42 -3.47
CA GLN A 1176 -19.02 34.24 -2.79
C GLN A 1176 -18.17 33.40 -1.83
N LEU A 1177 -18.69 32.26 -1.38
CA LEU A 1177 -18.00 31.28 -0.56
C LEU A 1177 -17.28 30.26 -1.45
N PHE A 1178 -15.98 30.06 -1.23
CA PHE A 1178 -15.13 29.12 -1.96
C PHE A 1178 -14.99 29.45 -3.46
N PRO A 1179 -13.80 29.40 -4.08
CA PRO A 1179 -13.66 29.69 -5.52
C PRO A 1179 -14.31 28.63 -6.43
N ARG A 1180 -14.80 27.52 -5.87
CA ARG A 1180 -15.59 26.48 -6.56
C ARG A 1180 -17.06 26.43 -6.13
N GLY A 1181 -17.58 27.46 -5.46
CA GLY A 1181 -19.00 27.64 -5.21
C GLY A 1181 -19.63 26.66 -4.21
N GLY A 1182 -18.94 26.38 -3.11
CA GLY A 1182 -19.46 25.56 -2.00
C GLY A 1182 -18.46 24.63 -1.30
N ARG A 1183 -17.30 24.32 -1.90
CA ARG A 1183 -16.45 23.18 -1.50
C ARG A 1183 -14.97 23.51 -1.27
N LEU A 1184 -14.34 22.79 -0.34
CA LEU A 1184 -12.90 22.80 -0.04
C LEU A 1184 -12.17 21.53 -0.48
N MET A 1185 -12.86 20.51 -1.00
CA MET A 1185 -12.18 19.29 -1.42
C MET A 1185 -11.49 19.46 -2.77
N THR A 1186 -10.18 19.23 -2.75
CA THR A 1186 -9.42 18.67 -3.85
C THR A 1186 -8.70 17.42 -3.32
N PHE A 1187 -8.03 16.69 -4.22
CA PHE A 1187 -7.23 15.52 -3.83
C PHE A 1187 -6.05 15.88 -2.90
N ALA A 1188 -5.76 17.18 -2.76
CA ALA A 1188 -4.71 17.75 -1.91
C ALA A 1188 -5.12 18.10 -0.48
N THR A 1189 -6.42 18.07 -0.18
CA THR A 1189 -6.95 18.53 1.11
C THR A 1189 -7.63 17.43 1.92
N GLU A 1190 -7.69 16.21 1.38
CA GLU A 1190 -8.06 15.02 2.15
C GLU A 1190 -7.01 14.73 3.24
N HIS A 1191 -7.44 14.50 4.48
CA HIS A 1191 -6.62 14.26 5.68
C HIS A 1191 -5.63 15.36 6.09
N VAL A 1192 -5.41 16.40 5.29
CA VAL A 1192 -4.49 17.50 5.58
C VAL A 1192 -5.12 18.55 6.50
N TRP A 1193 -4.42 18.90 7.59
CA TRP A 1193 -4.70 20.12 8.36
C TRP A 1193 -4.07 21.33 7.68
N GLY A 1194 -4.86 22.32 7.26
CA GLY A 1194 -4.32 23.51 6.61
C GLY A 1194 -5.22 24.74 6.64
N TRP A 1195 -4.61 25.90 6.35
CA TRP A 1195 -5.27 27.20 6.32
C TRP A 1195 -5.89 27.46 4.95
N SER A 1196 -7.22 27.51 4.88
CA SER A 1196 -7.99 27.77 3.64
C SER A 1196 -8.62 29.15 3.65
N GLU A 1197 -8.40 29.94 2.59
CA GLU A 1197 -9.05 31.24 2.38
C GLU A 1197 -10.47 31.07 1.82
N MET A 1198 -11.48 31.46 2.60
CA MET A 1198 -12.89 31.18 2.32
C MET A 1198 -13.50 32.21 1.37
N THR A 1199 -13.34 33.49 1.72
CA THR A 1199 -13.97 34.66 1.10
C THR A 1199 -13.42 35.94 1.73
N ALA A 1200 -13.86 37.12 1.28
CA ALA A 1200 -13.62 38.38 1.96
C ALA A 1200 -14.94 39.16 2.14
N VAL A 1201 -15.14 39.75 3.33
CA VAL A 1201 -16.37 40.45 3.71
C VAL A 1201 -16.10 41.89 4.14
N GLN A 1202 -16.98 42.81 3.73
CA GLN A 1202 -16.94 44.20 4.17
C GLN A 1202 -17.55 44.32 5.57
N LEU A 1203 -16.74 44.69 6.56
CA LEU A 1203 -17.16 44.87 7.96
C LEU A 1203 -17.19 46.34 8.37
N THR A 1204 -18.17 46.70 9.19
CA THR A 1204 -18.30 48.00 9.85
C THR A 1204 -17.53 48.03 11.17
N GLY A 1205 -17.35 49.21 11.76
CA GLY A 1205 -16.86 49.31 13.14
C GLY A 1205 -17.98 48.94 14.12
N GLY A 1206 -17.79 47.94 14.97
CA GLY A 1206 -18.87 47.43 15.81
C GLY A 1206 -18.61 46.07 16.45
N ARG A 1207 -19.69 45.42 16.91
CA ARG A 1207 -19.72 44.00 17.29
C ARG A 1207 -20.43 43.22 16.19
N HIS A 1208 -19.85 42.10 15.79
CA HIS A 1208 -20.34 41.21 14.73
C HIS A 1208 -20.40 39.77 15.25
N VAL A 1209 -21.19 38.92 14.62
CA VAL A 1209 -21.27 37.47 14.89
C VAL A 1209 -21.08 36.69 13.59
N LEU A 1210 -20.06 35.83 13.56
CA LEU A 1210 -19.89 34.82 12.51
C LEU A 1210 -20.44 33.49 13.03
N THR A 1211 -21.37 32.90 12.29
CA THR A 1211 -21.91 31.57 12.55
C THR A 1211 -21.43 30.60 11.48
N LEU A 1212 -20.89 29.45 11.91
CA LEU A 1212 -20.46 28.34 11.06
C LEU A 1212 -21.49 27.21 11.17
N GLU A 1213 -22.18 26.89 10.07
CA GLU A 1213 -23.11 25.76 9.97
C GLU A 1213 -22.53 24.71 9.01
N PRO A 1214 -22.49 23.41 9.34
CA PRO A 1214 -22.04 22.40 8.38
C PRO A 1214 -23.06 22.26 7.26
N GLU A 1215 -22.63 22.31 6.00
CA GLU A 1215 -23.44 21.73 4.92
C GLU A 1215 -23.32 20.20 5.02
N ARG A 1216 -22.12 19.70 5.37
CA ARG A 1216 -21.81 18.28 5.51
C ARG A 1216 -21.13 18.00 6.84
N ALA A 1217 -21.60 17.00 7.58
CA ALA A 1217 -20.98 16.56 8.82
C ALA A 1217 -19.70 15.77 8.54
N GLY A 1218 -18.62 16.09 9.25
CA GLY A 1218 -17.33 15.42 9.14
C GLY A 1218 -16.16 16.39 9.20
N MET A 1219 -16.31 17.59 8.62
CA MET A 1219 -15.29 18.64 8.70
C MET A 1219 -14.93 18.96 10.15
N ARG A 1220 -13.63 19.00 10.43
CA ARG A 1220 -13.05 19.52 11.67
C ARG A 1220 -12.56 20.93 11.40
N ILE A 1221 -13.02 21.89 12.19
CA ILE A 1221 -12.58 23.28 12.11
C ILE A 1221 -11.93 23.62 13.46
N ALA A 1222 -10.71 24.14 13.44
CA ALA A 1222 -9.98 24.51 14.66
C ALA A 1222 -10.14 26.00 14.98
N ARG A 1223 -9.71 26.85 14.04
CA ARG A 1223 -9.58 28.30 14.21
C ARG A 1223 -10.19 29.06 13.03
N VAL A 1224 -10.65 30.28 13.31
CA VAL A 1224 -11.00 31.28 12.30
C VAL A 1224 -10.05 32.47 12.44
N TYR A 1225 -9.53 32.95 11.31
CA TYR A 1225 -8.72 34.16 11.24
C TYR A 1225 -9.36 35.15 10.27
N LEU A 1226 -9.42 36.44 10.64
CA LEU A 1226 -9.90 37.50 9.76
C LEU A 1226 -8.88 38.65 9.74
N ALA A 1227 -8.53 39.16 8.55
CA ALA A 1227 -7.61 40.29 8.43
C ALA A 1227 -7.95 41.25 7.28
N CYS A 1228 -7.80 42.56 7.50
CA CYS A 1228 -8.02 43.59 6.48
C CYS A 1228 -6.73 44.25 5.95
N ASP A 1229 -5.56 43.83 6.44
CA ASP A 1229 -4.23 44.28 5.99
C ASP A 1229 -3.60 43.38 4.91
N GLY A 1230 -4.28 42.31 4.52
CA GLY A 1230 -3.79 41.32 3.56
C GLY A 1230 -2.78 40.31 4.13
N SER A 1231 -2.56 40.29 5.45
CA SER A 1231 -1.69 39.30 6.09
C SER A 1231 -2.31 37.89 6.10
N ARG A 1232 -1.46 36.87 6.02
CA ARG A 1232 -1.86 35.45 6.15
C ARG A 1232 -2.06 35.07 7.63
N PRO A 1233 -2.86 34.03 7.93
CA PRO A 1233 -2.92 33.46 9.27
C PRO A 1233 -1.52 33.09 9.80
N PRO A 1234 -1.20 33.36 11.07
CA PRO A 1234 0.09 33.00 11.63
C PRO A 1234 0.23 31.48 11.84
N LEU A 1235 1.47 31.02 12.00
CA LEU A 1235 1.76 29.64 12.41
C LEU A 1235 1.36 29.41 13.87
N ASP A 1236 1.24 28.15 14.29
CA ASP A 1236 0.75 27.81 15.63
C ASP A 1236 1.56 28.43 16.78
N GLY A 1237 2.89 28.44 16.66
CA GLY A 1237 3.79 29.08 17.64
C GLY A 1237 3.69 30.62 17.68
N GLN A 1238 3.01 31.23 16.72
CA GLN A 1238 2.77 32.68 16.60
C GLN A 1238 1.30 33.05 16.89
N TRP A 1239 0.42 32.07 17.13
CA TRP A 1239 -0.99 32.33 17.43
C TRP A 1239 -1.13 32.84 18.89
N PRO A 1240 -1.88 33.93 19.14
CA PRO A 1240 -2.02 34.50 20.48
C PRO A 1240 -2.68 33.52 21.48
N ARG A 1241 -2.24 33.57 22.75
CA ARG A 1241 -2.66 32.70 23.86
C ARG A 1241 -3.00 33.52 25.09
#